data_AF-A0A0D0FQE4-F1
#
_entry.id   AF-A0A0D0FQE4-F1
#
_cell.length_a   1.000
_cell.length_b   1.000
_cell.length_c   1.000
_cell.angle_alpha   90.00
_cell.angle_beta   90.00
_cell.angle_gamma   90.00
#
_symmetry.space_group_name_H-M   'P 1'
#
loop_
_entity.id
_entity.type
_entity.pdbx_description
1 polymer ?
#
loop_
_entity_poly.entity_id
_entity_poly.type
_entity_poly.pdbx_seq_one_letter_code
_entity_poly.pdbx_strand_id
1 'polypeptide(L)'
;MTKKTGGGSATNSGIDYQQRVAACFQIFLYTQFEISQVLNEDFSLTIKSLHFETADAVDDLKLLCDKDHTLYLQVKRSISFSDSPESEFIKTLDQFIEQQSVGGFNNYYVLVTTSDSSRRLTGELRKILTSIRLNDTAFKLNPLNKSEQEVYNKFRAAFISRSLTLTGNRIDDRKFVEFAKRVYIEVMDVEAGMSLERSAKLLLVGRMQNPDLVWSLLIRNSLVYATNRASINRQALTNVLNNYRVRKNHFIDQDEFEAILRDAVILNGEYSCNKEVLILESEEGDKNEIMEIARFSDVCSKQLSFSNNKVKFINDSESLTLIYRGSSAIGLSRFVEQNPGALGIKPLVIFDLPAIERGGQEECIKLYNEYVDQLSKENRNIGNCLHCGKPVGKTENLLIEIDDDDTASAVGACHLACRRPMDRVLGTARLENELSSPYLEDFDFNRWVSLSLKGGIILDGLIPALQGKASIAWSGFPHQSDGDFCVKFQMEDGTKRFAFHRGKIERMTEQEATEHVRRFKVQLEKQKAENDLLGFTTKNRQYGVYSRLLLSIEQDDEFVAINDAEAVRYSQQEAKIHDTGRMYYAPLCYIADKHSGAILNISNMIPIISDPRMMDSLAKSWQRAGIDIEDLTLRILSSDSEVDIFFAQLFADKNTLVLNPLLDQNARLVKGFFISPAQDILQQQEEANEGLWEIDDPAWQKGDLVKIIVPDEDGPKKMFGQLLFDEALNEDDIRVVIFQPMENGKPVYDIELVIPSVLVSCWDGSDNNNSLT
;
A
#
# COMPACT_ATOMS: atom_id res chain seq x y z
N MET A 1 50.87 13.46 -1.55
CA MET A 1 49.59 12.74 -1.75
C MET A 1 48.69 13.07 -0.57
N THR A 2 47.69 13.92 -0.83
CA THR A 2 46.75 14.48 0.17
C THR A 2 45.67 13.46 0.53
N LYS A 3 45.46 13.25 1.84
CA LYS A 3 44.33 12.49 2.41
C LYS A 3 43.02 13.11 1.93
N LYS A 4 42.20 12.34 1.20
CA LYS A 4 40.78 12.66 0.98
C LYS A 4 40.05 12.55 2.32
N THR A 5 39.38 13.62 2.73
CA THR A 5 38.57 13.71 3.95
C THR A 5 37.17 13.14 3.70
N GLY A 6 36.79 12.09 4.41
CA GLY A 6 35.45 11.49 4.33
C GLY A 6 34.31 12.36 4.89
N GLY A 7 34.64 13.40 5.66
CA GLY A 7 33.65 14.28 6.31
C GLY A 7 32.78 15.08 5.34
N GLY A 8 33.34 15.57 4.23
CA GLY A 8 32.57 16.40 3.27
C GLY A 8 31.48 15.64 2.52
N SER A 9 31.71 14.34 2.23
CA SER A 9 30.72 13.49 1.56
C SER A 9 29.57 13.13 2.50
N ALA A 10 29.87 12.82 3.76
CA ALA A 10 28.87 12.47 4.77
C ALA A 10 27.97 13.67 5.11
N THR A 11 28.55 14.86 5.30
CA THR A 11 27.78 16.10 5.55
C THR A 11 26.86 16.44 4.38
N ASN A 12 27.34 16.32 3.13
CA ASN A 12 26.50 16.56 1.95
C ASN A 12 25.34 15.57 1.84
N SER A 13 25.58 14.28 2.15
CA SER A 13 24.51 13.27 2.14
C SER A 13 23.46 13.49 3.24
N GLY A 14 23.87 13.97 4.42
CA GLY A 14 22.95 14.30 5.52
C GLY A 14 22.06 15.50 5.18
N ILE A 15 22.64 16.55 4.61
CA ILE A 15 21.90 17.74 4.16
C ILE A 15 20.91 17.35 3.05
N ASP A 16 21.34 16.60 2.04
CA ASP A 16 20.44 16.15 0.95
C ASP A 16 19.23 15.38 1.50
N TYR A 17 19.45 14.46 2.45
CA TYR A 17 18.39 13.74 3.12
C TYR A 17 17.41 14.66 3.86
N GLN A 18 17.90 15.62 4.65
CA GLN A 18 17.05 16.61 5.33
C GLN A 18 16.19 17.39 4.33
N GLN A 19 16.78 17.82 3.20
CA GLN A 19 16.04 18.54 2.16
C GLN A 19 14.98 17.67 1.47
N ARG A 20 15.23 16.37 1.30
CA ARG A 20 14.23 15.42 0.77
C ARG A 20 13.08 15.20 1.73
N VAL A 21 13.35 15.07 3.03
CA VAL A 21 12.31 14.98 4.07
C VAL A 21 11.45 16.25 4.05
N ALA A 22 12.08 17.43 3.99
CA ALA A 22 11.36 18.69 3.97
C ALA A 22 10.58 18.90 2.65
N ALA A 23 11.08 18.42 1.51
CA ALA A 23 10.35 18.39 0.24
C ALA A 23 9.11 17.49 0.32
N CYS A 24 9.21 16.34 1.00
CA CYS A 24 8.08 15.45 1.24
C CYS A 24 6.97 16.16 2.04
N PHE A 25 7.34 16.85 3.14
CA PHE A 25 6.39 17.62 3.93
C PHE A 25 5.82 18.84 3.19
N GLN A 26 6.56 19.44 2.25
CA GLN A 26 6.01 20.46 1.36
C GLN A 26 4.91 19.88 0.46
N ILE A 27 5.08 18.68 -0.08
CA ILE A 27 4.03 18.02 -0.85
C ILE A 27 2.80 17.79 0.03
N PHE A 28 2.98 17.26 1.25
CA PHE A 28 1.88 17.05 2.18
C PHE A 28 1.15 18.35 2.56
N LEU A 29 1.88 19.44 2.77
CA LEU A 29 1.30 20.78 2.97
C LEU A 29 0.50 21.25 1.74
N TYR A 30 1.06 21.04 0.54
CA TYR A 30 0.44 21.48 -0.70
C TYR A 30 -0.88 20.74 -0.97
N THR A 31 -0.87 19.41 -0.82
CA THR A 31 -2.01 18.52 -1.08
C THR A 31 -2.89 18.26 0.14
N GLN A 32 -2.68 19.01 1.23
CA GLN A 32 -3.38 18.85 2.51
C GLN A 32 -3.40 17.41 3.04
N PHE A 33 -2.38 16.62 2.72
CA PHE A 33 -2.33 15.21 3.09
C PHE A 33 -2.37 15.05 4.62
N GLU A 34 -3.23 14.14 5.07
CA GLU A 34 -3.42 13.81 6.48
C GLU A 34 -2.23 12.97 6.98
N ILE A 35 -1.45 13.49 7.92
CA ILE A 35 -0.18 12.87 8.36
C ILE A 35 -0.29 12.12 9.70
N SER A 36 -1.47 11.96 10.31
CA SER A 36 -1.64 11.12 11.52
C SER A 36 -1.15 9.70 11.28
N GLN A 37 -1.37 9.19 10.07
CA GLN A 37 -0.89 7.87 9.66
C GLN A 37 0.64 7.77 9.61
N VAL A 38 1.34 8.87 9.34
CA VAL A 38 2.81 8.93 9.36
C VAL A 38 3.35 8.80 10.78
N LEU A 39 2.65 9.37 11.77
CA LEU A 39 3.06 9.39 13.18
C LEU A 39 2.47 8.23 14.01
N ASN A 40 1.58 7.46 13.38
CA ASN A 40 0.82 6.39 14.00
C ASN A 40 -0.02 6.87 15.21
N GLU A 41 -0.70 8.00 15.02
CA GLU A 41 -1.58 8.63 16.00
C GLU A 41 -3.06 8.46 15.63
N ASP A 42 -3.92 8.40 16.65
CA ASP A 42 -5.37 8.18 16.49
C ASP A 42 -6.15 9.47 16.15
N PHE A 43 -5.48 10.63 16.10
CA PHE A 43 -6.10 11.92 15.82
C PHE A 43 -5.63 12.49 14.48
N SER A 44 -6.59 12.96 13.67
CA SER A 44 -6.32 13.66 12.41
C SER A 44 -5.40 14.87 12.62
N LEU A 45 -4.37 14.94 11.78
CA LEU A 45 -3.30 15.93 11.79
C LEU A 45 -2.95 16.38 10.35
N THR A 46 -3.25 17.64 10.02
CA THR A 46 -2.93 18.25 8.71
C THR A 46 -2.03 19.47 8.89
N ILE A 47 -1.04 19.63 8.00
CA ILE A 47 -0.03 20.69 8.11
C ILE A 47 -0.60 22.03 7.62
N LYS A 48 -0.38 23.10 8.39
CA LYS A 48 -0.69 24.49 8.03
C LYS A 48 0.52 25.28 7.52
N SER A 49 1.70 25.03 8.10
CA SER A 49 2.94 25.68 7.67
C SER A 49 4.19 24.90 8.10
N LEU A 50 5.27 25.09 7.33
CA LEU A 50 6.60 24.54 7.56
C LEU A 50 7.57 25.65 7.90
N HIS A 51 8.46 25.42 8.86
CA HIS A 51 9.50 26.36 9.29
C HIS A 51 10.84 25.62 9.30
N PHE A 52 11.84 26.18 8.63
CA PHE A 52 13.14 25.53 8.39
C PHE A 52 14.22 26.21 9.22
N GLU A 53 15.18 25.45 9.77
CA GLU A 53 16.34 25.98 10.51
C GLU A 53 15.92 27.02 11.57
N THR A 54 14.99 26.63 12.44
CA THR A 54 14.32 27.55 13.37
C THR A 54 15.26 28.00 14.50
N ALA A 55 14.90 29.11 15.17
CA ALA A 55 15.59 29.55 16.39
C ALA A 55 15.20 28.74 17.65
N ASP A 56 14.31 27.76 17.49
CA ASP A 56 13.96 26.77 18.51
C ASP A 56 15.16 25.83 18.75
N ALA A 57 15.18 25.12 19.87
CA ALA A 57 16.27 24.21 20.21
C ALA A 57 16.36 23.01 19.23
N VAL A 58 15.20 22.58 18.72
CA VAL A 58 15.11 21.67 17.56
C VAL A 58 14.99 22.53 16.32
N ASP A 59 16.04 22.53 15.52
CA ASP A 59 16.25 23.52 14.47
C ASP A 59 15.88 23.01 13.07
N ASP A 60 16.12 21.73 12.76
CA ASP A 60 16.03 21.22 11.38
C ASP A 60 14.70 21.54 10.68
N LEU A 61 13.57 21.15 11.27
CA LEU A 61 12.23 21.39 10.69
C LEU A 61 11.14 21.47 11.76
N LYS A 62 10.20 22.40 11.59
CA LYS A 62 9.02 22.55 12.46
C LYS A 62 7.73 22.62 11.64
N LEU A 63 6.74 21.81 12.03
CA LEU A 63 5.43 21.74 11.40
C LEU A 63 4.37 22.33 12.35
N LEU A 64 3.64 23.34 11.89
CA LEU A 64 2.42 23.79 12.57
C LEU A 64 1.23 23.08 11.95
N CYS A 65 0.42 22.40 12.76
CA CYS A 65 -0.71 21.61 12.30
C CYS A 65 -2.06 22.18 12.78
N ASP A 66 -3.15 21.51 12.43
CA ASP A 66 -4.47 21.79 13.01
C ASP A 66 -4.53 21.47 14.51
N LYS A 67 -5.59 21.98 15.17
CA LYS A 67 -5.84 21.85 16.62
C LYS A 67 -4.66 22.29 17.51
N ASP A 68 -3.88 23.24 17.00
CA ASP A 68 -2.72 23.83 17.68
C ASP A 68 -1.63 22.81 18.05
N HIS A 69 -1.53 21.71 17.28
CA HIS A 69 -0.41 20.78 17.38
C HIS A 69 0.83 21.31 16.68
N THR A 70 1.98 21.16 17.34
CA THR A 70 3.29 21.56 16.79
C THR A 70 4.25 20.39 16.83
N LEU A 71 4.86 20.08 15.70
CA LEU A 71 5.82 18.99 15.58
C LEU A 71 7.21 19.59 15.33
N TYR A 72 8.15 19.21 16.18
CA TYR A 72 9.56 19.56 16.09
C TYR A 72 10.33 18.35 15.58
N LEU A 73 10.91 18.45 14.39
CA LEU A 73 11.55 17.35 13.70
C LEU A 73 13.06 17.57 13.74
N GLN A 74 13.78 16.59 14.30
CA GLN A 74 15.22 16.46 14.12
C GLN A 74 15.47 15.40 13.05
N VAL A 75 16.20 15.74 12.00
CA VAL A 75 16.36 14.91 10.81
C VAL A 75 17.80 14.42 10.70
N LYS A 76 17.99 13.11 10.85
CA LYS A 76 19.32 12.47 10.78
C LYS A 76 19.25 11.30 9.82
N ARG A 77 19.99 11.36 8.71
CA ARG A 77 20.03 10.28 7.69
C ARG A 77 20.28 8.92 8.35
N SER A 78 21.34 8.81 9.17
CA SER A 78 21.59 7.64 10.01
C SER A 78 22.05 8.07 11.40
N ILE A 79 21.60 7.36 12.44
CA ILE A 79 21.90 7.64 13.84
C ILE A 79 21.98 6.35 14.67
N SER A 80 22.98 6.29 15.55
CA SER A 80 23.18 5.20 16.50
C SER A 80 22.67 5.56 17.90
N PHE A 81 22.01 4.62 18.58
CA PHE A 81 21.71 4.74 20.00
C PHE A 81 22.99 4.58 20.83
N SER A 82 23.51 5.69 21.36
CA SER A 82 24.68 5.73 22.23
C SER A 82 24.41 6.65 23.42
N ASP A 83 24.90 6.26 24.60
CA ASP A 83 24.84 7.03 25.84
C ASP A 83 26.09 7.89 26.06
N SER A 84 27.02 7.91 25.09
CA SER A 84 28.16 8.82 25.12
C SER A 84 27.67 10.28 25.08
N PRO A 85 28.17 11.17 25.97
CA PRO A 85 27.74 12.58 26.01
C PRO A 85 27.89 13.32 24.69
N GLU A 86 28.84 12.91 23.85
CA GLU A 86 29.13 13.53 22.55
C GLU A 86 28.38 12.88 21.38
N SER A 87 27.56 11.86 21.65
CA SER A 87 26.82 11.16 20.61
C SER A 87 25.72 12.02 20.01
N GLU A 88 25.42 11.81 18.73
CA GLU A 88 24.33 12.51 18.03
C GLU A 88 22.97 12.24 18.68
N PHE A 89 22.78 11.07 19.28
CA PHE A 89 21.56 10.74 20.01
C PHE A 89 21.39 11.61 21.26
N ILE A 90 22.44 11.76 22.08
CA ILE A 90 22.38 12.62 23.27
C ILE A 90 22.16 14.08 22.89
N LYS A 91 22.83 14.58 21.84
CA LYS A 91 22.57 15.95 21.33
C LYS A 91 21.12 16.15 20.90
N THR A 92 20.55 15.18 20.19
CA THR A 92 19.12 15.22 19.80
C THR A 92 18.21 15.23 21.03
N LEU A 93 18.52 14.42 22.04
CA LEU A 93 17.77 14.38 23.30
C LEU A 93 17.86 15.72 24.05
N ASP A 94 19.02 16.37 24.05
CA ASP A 94 19.20 17.70 24.64
C ASP A 94 18.30 18.74 23.98
N GLN A 95 18.29 18.77 22.64
CA GLN A 95 17.43 19.66 21.87
C GLN A 95 15.95 19.44 22.21
N PHE A 96 15.52 18.18 22.37
CA PHE A 96 14.12 17.86 22.75
C PHE A 96 13.79 18.33 24.17
N ILE A 97 14.70 18.16 25.13
CA ILE A 97 14.53 18.59 26.53
C ILE A 97 14.48 20.12 26.64
N GLU A 98 15.37 20.81 25.95
CA GLU A 98 15.38 22.27 25.88
C GLU A 98 14.07 22.79 25.29
N GLN A 99 13.62 22.20 24.18
CA GLN A 99 12.37 22.59 23.53
C GLN A 99 11.15 22.29 24.40
N GLN A 100 11.15 21.23 25.20
CA GLN A 100 10.09 20.95 26.17
C GLN A 100 9.99 22.00 27.25
N SER A 101 11.12 22.56 27.67
CA SER A 101 11.17 23.54 28.76
C SER A 101 10.51 24.87 28.39
N VAL A 102 10.41 25.17 27.09
CA VAL A 102 9.77 26.39 26.55
C VAL A 102 8.45 26.12 25.83
N GLY A 103 8.08 24.84 25.67
CA GLY A 103 6.97 24.38 24.82
C GLY A 103 5.63 24.15 25.53
N GLY A 104 4.56 23.97 24.74
CA GLY A 104 3.21 23.68 25.21
C GLY A 104 2.89 22.18 25.31
N PHE A 105 1.70 21.85 25.83
CA PHE A 105 1.23 20.46 25.96
C PHE A 105 1.03 19.75 24.61
N ASN A 106 0.78 20.51 23.54
CA ASN A 106 0.52 20.01 22.18
C ASN A 106 1.78 19.94 21.30
N ASN A 107 2.97 20.00 21.92
CA ASN A 107 4.24 19.91 21.23
C ASN A 107 4.75 18.46 21.20
N TYR A 108 5.10 17.98 20.02
CA TYR A 108 5.66 16.65 19.79
C TYR A 108 7.07 16.76 19.22
N TYR A 109 7.93 15.81 19.59
CA TYR A 109 9.33 15.77 19.20
C TYR A 109 9.57 14.51 18.37
N VAL A 110 10.03 14.68 17.13
CA VAL A 110 10.10 13.60 16.15
C VAL A 110 11.54 13.49 15.67
N LEU A 111 12.18 12.36 15.94
CA LEU A 111 13.44 12.01 15.29
C LEU A 111 13.13 11.29 13.97
N VAL A 112 13.44 11.95 12.86
CA VAL A 112 13.26 11.40 11.51
C VAL A 112 14.57 10.81 11.02
N THR A 113 14.54 9.57 10.54
CA THR A 113 15.72 8.84 10.08
C THR A 113 15.42 7.82 8.98
N THR A 114 16.42 7.14 8.41
CA THR A 114 16.21 6.06 7.42
C THR A 114 16.23 4.69 8.07
N SER A 115 15.89 3.67 7.28
CA SER A 115 16.09 2.27 7.66
C SER A 115 17.54 1.90 8.00
N ASP A 116 18.52 2.72 7.61
CA ASP A 116 19.95 2.49 7.88
C ASP A 116 20.35 2.82 9.33
N SER A 117 19.46 3.43 10.12
CA SER A 117 19.73 3.76 11.52
C SER A 117 19.77 2.57 12.45
N SER A 118 20.43 2.74 13.59
CA SER A 118 20.60 1.64 14.55
C SER A 118 19.27 1.06 15.01
N ARG A 119 19.20 -0.27 15.09
CA ARG A 119 17.95 -0.95 15.45
C ARG A 119 17.55 -0.77 16.91
N ARG A 120 18.52 -0.49 17.79
CA ARG A 120 18.26 -0.05 19.17
C ARG A 120 17.39 1.22 19.20
N LEU A 121 17.50 2.08 18.18
CA LEU A 121 16.70 3.29 18.04
C LEU A 121 15.39 3.02 17.26
N THR A 122 15.48 2.52 16.03
CA THR A 122 14.33 2.38 15.11
C THR A 122 13.39 1.23 15.49
N GLY A 123 13.87 0.24 16.23
CA GLY A 123 13.10 -0.89 16.74
C GLY A 123 12.82 -0.81 18.24
N GLU A 124 13.86 -0.91 19.07
CA GLU A 124 13.70 -1.09 20.53
C GLU A 124 13.19 0.17 21.24
N LEU A 125 13.87 1.32 21.06
CA LEU A 125 13.43 2.58 21.66
C LEU A 125 12.05 2.99 21.14
N ARG A 126 11.80 2.86 19.83
CA ARG A 126 10.47 3.11 19.24
C ARG A 126 9.38 2.26 19.90
N LYS A 127 9.63 0.97 20.11
CA LYS A 127 8.73 0.05 20.81
C LYS A 127 8.48 0.48 22.27
N ILE A 128 9.53 0.88 22.98
CA ILE A 128 9.45 1.37 24.37
C ILE A 128 8.58 2.63 24.45
N LEU A 129 8.82 3.62 23.59
CA LEU A 129 8.04 4.87 23.54
C LEU A 129 6.56 4.59 23.24
N THR A 130 6.29 3.67 22.32
CA THR A 130 4.92 3.24 21.98
C THR A 130 4.24 2.55 23.16
N SER A 131 4.97 1.70 23.88
CA SER A 131 4.45 1.03 25.08
C SER A 131 4.07 2.05 26.18
N ILE A 132 4.88 3.09 26.37
CA ILE A 132 4.60 4.18 27.31
C ILE A 132 3.36 4.97 26.90
N ARG A 133 3.18 5.25 25.59
CA ARG A 133 1.97 5.92 25.08
C ARG A 133 0.70 5.10 25.32
N LEU A 134 0.76 3.78 25.11
CA LEU A 134 -0.38 2.88 25.27
C LEU A 134 -0.77 2.65 26.74
N ASN A 135 0.22 2.62 27.65
CA ASN A 135 -0.03 2.39 29.08
C ASN A 135 1.01 3.08 29.96
N ASP A 136 0.79 4.35 30.25
CA ASP A 136 1.74 5.23 30.96
C ASP A 136 1.99 4.85 32.42
N THR A 137 1.14 4.03 33.04
CA THR A 137 1.27 3.60 34.44
C THR A 137 1.87 2.21 34.59
N ALA A 138 1.46 1.25 33.75
CA ALA A 138 1.86 -0.15 33.88
C ALA A 138 2.83 -0.63 32.80
N PHE A 139 3.34 0.22 31.90
CA PHE A 139 4.35 -0.21 30.90
C PHE A 139 5.59 -0.85 31.54
N LYS A 140 5.94 -0.50 32.78
CA LYS A 140 7.06 -1.11 33.53
C LYS A 140 6.84 -2.59 33.85
N LEU A 141 5.59 -3.07 33.78
CA LEU A 141 5.22 -4.48 33.96
C LEU A 141 5.30 -5.26 32.65
N ASN A 142 5.46 -4.59 31.50
CA ASN A 142 5.66 -5.25 30.23
C ASN A 142 7.04 -5.94 30.24
N PRO A 143 7.14 -7.21 29.81
CA PRO A 143 8.41 -7.92 29.81
C PRO A 143 9.36 -7.32 28.76
N LEU A 144 10.29 -6.48 29.21
CA LEU A 144 11.42 -6.00 28.39
C LEU A 144 12.51 -7.09 28.36
N ASN A 145 13.10 -7.32 27.18
CA ASN A 145 14.29 -8.16 27.10
C ASN A 145 15.54 -7.43 27.63
N LYS A 146 16.69 -8.11 27.74
CA LYS A 146 17.91 -7.49 28.29
C LYS A 146 18.36 -6.24 27.51
N SER A 147 18.34 -6.29 26.18
CA SER A 147 18.70 -5.13 25.34
C SER A 147 17.70 -3.99 25.49
N GLU A 148 16.39 -4.28 25.45
CA GLU A 148 15.32 -3.30 25.62
C GLU A 148 15.36 -2.66 27.03
N GLN A 149 15.64 -3.45 28.06
CA GLN A 149 15.82 -2.96 29.41
C GLN A 149 17.06 -2.07 29.52
N GLU A 150 18.16 -2.43 28.86
CA GLU A 150 19.36 -1.61 28.76
C GLU A 150 19.05 -0.28 28.05
N VAL A 151 18.39 -0.31 26.89
CA VAL A 151 17.97 0.86 26.11
C VAL A 151 17.05 1.75 26.95
N TYR A 152 16.05 1.18 27.62
CA TYR A 152 15.16 1.93 28.52
C TYR A 152 15.93 2.59 29.65
N ASN A 153 16.78 1.83 30.35
CA ASN A 153 17.55 2.33 31.49
C ASN A 153 18.50 3.44 31.05
N LYS A 154 19.20 3.26 29.92
CA LYS A 154 20.12 4.26 29.35
C LYS A 154 19.37 5.51 28.89
N PHE A 155 18.25 5.35 28.18
CA PHE A 155 17.43 6.47 27.74
C PHE A 155 16.88 7.27 28.93
N ARG A 156 16.35 6.59 29.95
CA ARG A 156 15.86 7.23 31.17
C ARG A 156 16.97 7.92 31.95
N ALA A 157 18.12 7.24 32.13
CA ALA A 157 19.26 7.81 32.84
C ALA A 157 19.81 9.04 32.11
N ALA A 158 19.93 8.96 30.77
CA ALA A 158 20.31 10.07 29.91
C ALA A 158 19.33 11.23 30.09
N PHE A 159 18.02 11.02 29.94
CA PHE A 159 17.02 12.06 30.12
C PHE A 159 17.15 12.74 31.49
N ILE A 160 17.17 11.98 32.59
CA ILE A 160 17.25 12.55 33.95
C ILE A 160 18.55 13.36 34.12
N SER A 161 19.69 12.81 33.67
CA SER A 161 20.98 13.49 33.78
C SER A 161 21.02 14.77 32.96
N ARG A 162 20.59 14.71 31.69
CA ARG A 162 20.62 15.84 30.76
C ARG A 162 19.62 16.91 31.18
N SER A 163 18.42 16.55 31.60
CA SER A 163 17.45 17.51 32.15
C SER A 163 17.97 18.24 33.38
N LEU A 164 18.67 17.56 34.29
CA LEU A 164 19.30 18.22 35.43
C LEU A 164 20.38 19.23 34.98
N THR A 165 21.20 18.84 34.00
CA THR A 165 22.26 19.70 33.45
C THR A 165 21.70 20.93 32.74
N LEU A 166 20.64 20.77 31.93
CA LEU A 166 20.11 21.82 31.05
C LEU A 166 19.10 22.73 31.76
N THR A 167 18.27 22.17 32.63
CA THR A 167 17.17 22.93 33.29
C THR A 167 17.45 23.28 34.74
N GLY A 168 18.49 22.69 35.34
CA GLY A 168 18.81 22.83 36.77
C GLY A 168 17.84 22.13 37.72
N ASN A 169 16.76 21.52 37.21
CA ASN A 169 15.72 20.90 38.01
C ASN A 169 15.87 19.38 38.04
N ARG A 170 15.71 18.79 39.23
CA ARG A 170 15.61 17.34 39.37
C ARG A 170 14.24 16.89 38.84
N ILE A 171 14.26 16.07 37.80
CA ILE A 171 13.04 15.55 37.16
C ILE A 171 12.68 14.17 37.75
N ASP A 172 11.39 13.93 37.97
CA ASP A 172 10.85 12.67 38.47
C ASP A 172 10.39 11.74 37.34
N ASP A 173 9.98 10.52 37.71
CA ASP A 173 9.53 9.51 36.74
C ASP A 173 8.28 9.93 35.98
N ARG A 174 7.40 10.72 36.61
CA ARG A 174 6.17 11.19 35.97
C ARG A 174 6.49 12.11 34.80
N LYS A 175 7.39 13.07 34.99
CA LYS A 175 7.82 13.97 33.93
C LYS A 175 8.58 13.26 32.81
N PHE A 176 9.37 12.22 33.13
CA PHE A 176 9.98 11.36 32.10
C PHE A 176 8.91 10.68 31.24
N VAL A 177 7.87 10.12 31.86
CA VAL A 177 6.76 9.49 31.14
C VAL A 177 6.01 10.52 30.28
N GLU A 178 5.69 11.70 30.83
CA GLU A 178 5.05 12.79 30.08
C GLU A 178 5.88 13.23 28.86
N PHE A 179 7.20 13.30 28.99
CA PHE A 179 8.13 13.55 27.89
C PHE A 179 8.10 12.41 26.86
N ALA A 180 8.32 11.18 27.31
CA ALA A 180 8.40 10.00 26.45
C ALA A 180 7.12 9.78 25.62
N LYS A 181 5.94 10.12 26.16
CA LYS A 181 4.67 10.08 25.41
C LYS A 181 4.69 10.98 24.17
N ARG A 182 5.49 12.05 24.17
CA ARG A 182 5.55 13.05 23.08
C ARG A 182 6.74 12.87 22.14
N VAL A 183 7.59 11.87 22.37
CA VAL A 183 8.76 11.58 21.53
C VAL A 183 8.44 10.47 20.53
N TYR A 184 8.72 10.73 19.26
CA TYR A 184 8.51 9.81 18.14
C TYR A 184 9.83 9.54 17.43
N ILE A 185 9.92 8.35 16.85
CA ILE A 185 11.03 7.92 16.01
C ILE A 185 10.39 7.43 14.73
N GLU A 186 10.57 8.19 13.65
CA GLU A 186 9.97 7.91 12.36
C GLU A 186 11.03 7.59 11.31
N VAL A 187 10.74 6.53 10.54
CA VAL A 187 11.60 6.03 9.46
C VAL A 187 11.01 6.49 8.13
N MET A 188 11.71 7.39 7.44
CA MET A 188 11.29 8.02 6.19
C MET A 188 12.28 7.74 5.06
N ASP A 189 12.03 6.68 4.29
CA ASP A 189 12.90 6.27 3.18
C ASP A 189 12.60 7.11 1.91
N VAL A 190 13.14 8.34 1.89
CA VAL A 190 12.90 9.39 0.85
C VAL A 190 14.08 9.59 -0.12
N GLU A 191 15.12 8.77 -0.04
CA GLU A 191 16.23 8.82 -1.01
C GLU A 191 15.77 8.31 -2.38
N ALA A 192 16.63 8.51 -3.39
CA ALA A 192 16.28 8.25 -4.79
C ALA A 192 15.79 6.80 -5.01
N GLY A 193 14.57 6.66 -5.54
CA GLY A 193 13.93 5.37 -5.84
C GLY A 193 13.28 4.68 -4.64
N MET A 194 13.46 5.17 -3.43
CA MET A 194 12.84 4.61 -2.23
C MET A 194 11.32 4.84 -2.21
N SER A 195 10.61 4.04 -1.41
CA SER A 195 9.15 3.94 -1.43
C SER A 195 8.44 5.27 -1.12
N LEU A 196 8.95 6.04 -0.16
CA LEU A 196 8.33 7.30 0.22
C LEU A 196 8.59 8.40 -0.82
N GLU A 197 9.75 8.42 -1.48
CA GLU A 197 9.99 9.32 -2.63
C GLU A 197 8.97 9.05 -3.75
N ARG A 198 8.78 7.77 -4.09
CA ARG A 198 7.81 7.35 -5.13
C ARG A 198 6.38 7.76 -4.76
N SER A 199 5.99 7.57 -3.50
CA SER A 199 4.66 7.91 -2.98
C SER A 199 4.42 9.41 -2.94
N ALA A 200 5.40 10.21 -2.50
CA ALA A 200 5.28 11.66 -2.49
C ALA A 200 5.13 12.24 -3.92
N LYS A 201 5.90 11.71 -4.88
CA LYS A 201 5.79 12.11 -6.30
C LYS A 201 4.42 11.77 -6.91
N LEU A 202 3.80 10.67 -6.48
CA LEU A 202 2.45 10.29 -6.93
C LEU A 202 1.40 11.35 -6.57
N LEU A 203 1.52 12.01 -5.41
CA LEU A 203 0.64 13.12 -5.04
C LEU A 203 0.75 14.30 -6.02
N LEU A 204 1.85 14.43 -6.78
CA LEU A 204 2.02 15.47 -7.79
C LEU A 204 1.52 15.07 -9.19
N VAL A 205 1.25 13.78 -9.42
CA VAL A 205 0.74 13.28 -10.71
C VAL A 205 -0.64 13.89 -10.98
N GLY A 206 -0.85 14.35 -12.21
CA GLY A 206 -2.03 15.14 -12.59
C GLY A 206 -1.96 16.60 -12.16
N ARG A 207 -1.44 16.90 -10.95
CA ARG A 207 -1.30 18.26 -10.42
C ARG A 207 -0.24 19.10 -11.14
N MET A 208 0.86 18.46 -11.54
CA MET A 208 2.07 19.11 -12.06
C MET A 208 2.44 18.62 -13.46
N GLN A 209 2.98 19.50 -14.32
CA GLN A 209 3.47 19.15 -15.65
C GLN A 209 4.55 18.08 -15.61
N ASN A 210 5.44 18.18 -14.63
CA ASN A 210 6.53 17.24 -14.44
C ASN A 210 6.78 17.02 -12.93
N PRO A 211 6.15 15.99 -12.34
CA PRO A 211 6.31 15.65 -10.93
C PRO A 211 7.77 15.50 -10.48
N ASP A 212 8.64 14.91 -11.30
CA ASP A 212 10.06 14.71 -10.95
C ASP A 212 10.85 16.02 -10.92
N LEU A 213 10.57 16.94 -11.85
CA LEU A 213 11.19 18.28 -11.82
C LEU A 213 10.65 19.13 -10.67
N VAL A 214 9.35 19.03 -10.36
CA VAL A 214 8.77 19.71 -9.20
C VAL A 214 9.34 19.16 -7.90
N TRP A 215 9.50 17.84 -7.76
CA TRP A 215 10.20 17.24 -6.63
C TRP A 215 11.62 17.79 -6.48
N SER A 216 12.37 17.83 -7.58
CA SER A 216 13.74 18.38 -7.61
C SER A 216 13.77 19.88 -7.24
N LEU A 217 12.75 20.64 -7.65
CA LEU A 217 12.59 22.04 -7.26
C LEU A 217 12.30 22.18 -5.77
N LEU A 218 11.41 21.36 -5.20
CA LEU A 218 11.07 21.40 -3.77
C LEU A 218 12.26 21.05 -2.88
N ILE A 219 13.10 20.07 -3.27
CA ILE A 219 14.36 19.78 -2.59
C ILE A 219 15.26 21.03 -2.59
N ARG A 220 15.42 21.68 -3.75
CA ARG A 220 16.23 22.89 -3.87
C ARG A 220 15.68 24.05 -3.06
N ASN A 221 14.36 24.24 -3.07
CA ASN A 221 13.70 25.29 -2.30
C ASN A 221 13.87 25.04 -0.80
N SER A 222 13.81 23.79 -0.35
CA SER A 222 14.08 23.43 1.05
C SER A 222 15.45 23.95 1.50
N LEU A 223 16.49 23.76 0.67
CA LEU A 223 17.83 24.27 0.97
C LEU A 223 17.85 25.80 1.07
N VAL A 224 17.13 26.50 0.20
CA VAL A 224 17.00 27.96 0.22
C VAL A 224 16.25 28.42 1.48
N TYR A 225 15.17 27.75 1.86
CA TYR A 225 14.39 28.09 3.05
C TYR A 225 15.20 27.83 4.31
N ALA A 226 15.90 26.69 4.39
CA ALA A 226 16.83 26.38 5.48
C ALA A 226 17.93 27.46 5.61
N THR A 227 18.61 27.80 4.52
CA THR A 227 19.68 28.82 4.52
C THR A 227 19.19 30.18 5.04
N ASN A 228 17.94 30.53 4.73
CA ASN A 228 17.34 31.81 5.13
C ASN A 228 16.52 31.72 6.44
N ARG A 229 16.46 30.56 7.09
CA ARG A 229 15.61 30.28 8.26
C ARG A 229 14.15 30.69 8.04
N ALA A 230 13.66 30.39 6.85
CA ALA A 230 12.36 30.84 6.36
C ALA A 230 11.23 29.89 6.78
N SER A 231 10.00 30.35 6.58
CA SER A 231 8.80 29.52 6.68
C SER A 231 7.94 29.64 5.44
N ILE A 232 7.14 28.60 5.19
CA ILE A 232 6.22 28.57 4.07
C ILE A 232 4.88 27.97 4.51
N ASN A 233 3.80 28.64 4.13
CA ASN A 233 2.44 28.14 4.29
C ASN A 233 1.90 27.65 2.94
N ARG A 234 0.73 27.02 2.95
CA ARG A 234 0.12 26.46 1.75
C ARG A 234 -0.06 27.50 0.63
N GLN A 235 -0.50 28.71 0.97
CA GLN A 235 -0.72 29.76 -0.02
C GLN A 235 0.58 30.16 -0.74
N ALA A 236 1.66 30.37 0.01
CA ALA A 236 2.95 30.71 -0.56
C ALA A 236 3.51 29.56 -1.41
N LEU A 237 3.38 28.32 -0.95
CA LEU A 237 3.80 27.15 -1.72
C LEU A 237 2.99 26.99 -3.01
N THR A 238 1.68 27.24 -2.96
CA THR A 238 0.81 27.25 -4.14
C THR A 238 1.27 28.30 -5.16
N ASN A 239 1.64 29.50 -4.70
CA ASN A 239 2.18 30.54 -5.58
C ASN A 239 3.50 30.12 -6.26
N VAL A 240 4.39 29.43 -5.53
CA VAL A 240 5.64 28.89 -6.08
C VAL A 240 5.34 27.84 -7.15
N LEU A 241 4.39 26.95 -6.89
CA LEU A 241 4.09 25.81 -7.75
C LEU A 241 3.17 26.14 -8.93
N ASN A 242 2.43 27.25 -8.86
CA ASN A 242 1.44 27.65 -9.86
C ASN A 242 1.98 27.69 -11.30
N ASN A 243 3.25 28.06 -11.49
CA ASN A 243 3.87 28.14 -12.81
C ASN A 243 4.14 26.77 -13.45
N TYR A 244 4.19 25.70 -12.65
CA TYR A 244 4.53 24.34 -13.05
C TYR A 244 3.31 23.40 -13.08
N ARG A 245 2.14 23.91 -12.72
CA ARG A 245 0.87 23.20 -12.89
C ARG A 245 0.66 22.90 -14.37
N VAL A 246 -0.02 21.79 -14.66
CA VAL A 246 -0.40 21.42 -16.03
C VAL A 246 -1.10 22.61 -16.67
N ARG A 247 -0.44 23.28 -17.63
CA ARG A 247 -1.02 24.38 -18.42
C ARG A 247 -2.03 23.84 -19.43
N LYS A 248 -3.10 23.26 -18.90
CA LYS A 248 -4.45 23.07 -19.45
C LYS A 248 -5.34 22.96 -18.20
N ASN A 249 -5.72 24.14 -17.72
CA ASN A 249 -6.58 24.48 -16.60
C ASN A 249 -6.32 23.78 -15.25
N HIS A 250 -6.91 24.38 -14.21
CA HIS A 250 -6.56 24.31 -12.81
C HIS A 250 -6.70 22.88 -12.24
N PHE A 251 -5.64 22.09 -12.03
CA PHE A 251 -5.80 20.81 -11.30
C PHE A 251 -6.26 21.11 -9.87
N ILE A 252 -7.56 20.98 -9.66
CA ILE A 252 -8.21 21.13 -8.38
C ILE A 252 -7.87 19.85 -7.60
N ASP A 253 -7.11 20.00 -6.51
CA ASP A 253 -6.87 18.89 -5.56
C ASP A 253 -8.18 18.35 -4.98
N GLN A 254 -8.26 17.13 -4.46
CA GLN A 254 -9.52 16.57 -3.95
C GLN A 254 -10.14 17.44 -2.85
N ASP A 255 -9.33 18.04 -1.97
CA ASP A 255 -9.83 18.99 -0.96
C ASP A 255 -10.23 20.35 -1.55
N GLU A 256 -9.53 20.80 -2.60
CA GLU A 256 -9.91 22.00 -3.37
C GLU A 256 -11.16 21.70 -4.22
N PHE A 257 -11.41 20.43 -4.57
CA PHE A 257 -12.53 19.95 -5.36
C PHE A 257 -13.72 19.72 -4.47
N GLU A 258 -13.52 19.21 -3.26
CA GLU A 258 -14.52 19.26 -2.22
C GLU A 258 -14.82 20.69 -1.83
N ALA A 259 -13.84 21.58 -1.75
CA ALA A 259 -14.06 23.00 -1.50
C ALA A 259 -14.76 23.69 -2.67
N ILE A 260 -14.47 23.36 -3.94
CA ILE A 260 -15.13 23.92 -5.13
C ILE A 260 -16.50 23.30 -5.36
N LEU A 261 -16.68 22.01 -5.06
CA LEU A 261 -17.98 21.38 -5.02
C LEU A 261 -18.79 22.02 -3.91
N ARG A 262 -18.26 22.11 -2.69
CA ARG A 262 -18.89 22.82 -1.56
C ARG A 262 -19.17 24.26 -1.94
N ASP A 263 -18.26 25.00 -2.54
CA ASP A 263 -18.46 26.39 -2.96
C ASP A 263 -19.45 26.48 -4.12
N ALA A 264 -19.48 25.57 -5.09
CA ALA A 264 -20.49 25.56 -6.16
C ALA A 264 -21.89 25.22 -5.63
N VAL A 265 -21.94 24.40 -4.57
CA VAL A 265 -23.11 23.96 -3.81
C VAL A 265 -23.55 25.04 -2.80
N ILE A 266 -22.63 25.85 -2.25
CA ILE A 266 -22.85 26.87 -1.20
C ILE A 266 -23.01 28.29 -1.79
N LEU A 267 -22.26 28.66 -2.85
CA LEU A 267 -22.38 29.95 -3.55
C LEU A 267 -23.69 30.07 -4.33
N ASN A 268 -24.24 28.95 -4.79
CA ASN A 268 -25.53 28.90 -5.48
C ASN A 268 -26.62 28.31 -4.57
N GLY A 269 -26.64 28.58 -3.26
CA GLY A 269 -27.70 28.14 -2.34
C GLY A 269 -29.16 28.42 -2.78
N GLU A 270 -29.35 29.06 -3.93
CA GLU A 270 -30.51 28.97 -4.79
C GLU A 270 -30.60 27.62 -5.53
N TYR A 271 -30.76 26.51 -4.81
CA TYR A 271 -31.31 25.31 -5.42
C TYR A 271 -32.71 25.65 -5.93
N SER A 272 -33.01 25.35 -7.20
CA SER A 272 -34.39 25.41 -7.67
C SER A 272 -35.15 24.27 -6.99
N CYS A 273 -35.74 24.54 -5.82
CA CYS A 273 -36.54 23.59 -5.04
C CYS A 273 -38.05 23.78 -5.23
N ASN A 274 -38.43 24.78 -6.02
CA ASN A 274 -39.83 25.13 -6.28
C ASN A 274 -40.53 24.17 -7.24
N LYS A 275 -39.78 23.44 -8.08
CA LYS A 275 -40.35 22.61 -9.13
C LYS A 275 -39.62 21.29 -9.36
N GLU A 276 -40.32 20.38 -10.01
CA GLU A 276 -39.84 19.11 -10.53
C GLU A 276 -40.01 19.12 -12.04
N VAL A 277 -38.98 18.67 -12.76
CA VAL A 277 -38.99 18.51 -14.21
C VAL A 277 -38.75 17.03 -14.51
N LEU A 278 -39.74 16.38 -15.12
CA LEU A 278 -39.81 14.94 -15.28
C LEU A 278 -39.88 14.53 -16.75
N ILE A 279 -39.30 13.38 -17.07
CA ILE A 279 -39.64 12.60 -18.26
C ILE A 279 -40.27 11.30 -17.77
N LEU A 280 -41.49 11.03 -18.20
CA LEU A 280 -42.30 9.89 -17.83
C LEU A 280 -42.62 9.04 -19.06
N GLU A 281 -42.81 7.75 -18.84
CA GLU A 281 -43.44 6.89 -19.84
C GLU A 281 -44.96 6.96 -19.67
N SER A 282 -45.71 7.09 -20.77
CA SER A 282 -47.18 7.06 -20.74
C SER A 282 -47.69 5.72 -20.19
N GLU A 283 -48.89 5.68 -19.63
CA GLU A 283 -49.49 4.44 -19.12
C GLU A 283 -49.60 3.34 -20.19
N GLU A 284 -49.90 3.74 -21.42
CA GLU A 284 -49.98 2.84 -22.57
C GLU A 284 -48.60 2.42 -23.11
N GLY A 285 -47.52 3.06 -22.62
CA GLY A 285 -46.13 2.78 -23.01
C GLY A 285 -45.80 3.19 -24.45
N ASP A 286 -46.65 3.98 -25.11
CA ASP A 286 -46.53 4.35 -26.51
C ASP A 286 -45.86 5.72 -26.73
N LYS A 287 -45.81 6.57 -25.70
CA LYS A 287 -45.23 7.94 -25.73
C LYS A 287 -44.37 8.21 -24.50
N ASN A 288 -43.51 9.23 -24.60
CA ASN A 288 -42.84 9.82 -23.45
C ASN A 288 -43.41 11.21 -23.18
N GLU A 289 -43.60 11.53 -21.91
CA GLU A 289 -44.27 12.76 -21.46
C GLU A 289 -43.28 13.62 -20.66
N ILE A 290 -43.21 14.91 -21.01
CA ILE A 290 -42.47 15.90 -20.23
C ILE A 290 -43.45 16.66 -19.36
N MET A 291 -43.13 16.74 -18.07
CA MET A 291 -43.92 17.50 -17.10
C MET A 291 -43.02 18.43 -16.29
N GLU A 292 -43.45 19.69 -16.14
CA GLU A 292 -42.91 20.64 -15.17
C GLU A 292 -43.99 20.96 -14.13
N ILE A 293 -43.78 20.58 -12.86
CA ILE A 293 -44.76 20.72 -11.78
C ILE A 293 -44.16 21.37 -10.54
N ALA A 294 -44.97 22.15 -9.81
CA ALA A 294 -44.57 22.68 -8.51
C ALA A 294 -44.35 21.54 -7.49
N ARG A 295 -43.27 21.62 -6.72
CA ARG A 295 -42.90 20.55 -5.78
C ARG A 295 -43.82 20.51 -4.56
N PHE A 296 -44.31 21.67 -4.13
CA PHE A 296 -45.18 21.86 -2.98
C PHE A 296 -46.54 22.36 -3.41
N SER A 297 -47.58 21.93 -2.69
CA SER A 297 -48.91 22.53 -2.76
C SER A 297 -48.97 23.83 -1.94
N ASP A 298 -50.10 24.53 -1.99
CA ASP A 298 -50.33 25.77 -1.23
C ASP A 298 -50.36 25.57 0.29
N VAL A 299 -50.53 24.33 0.77
CA VAL A 299 -50.41 23.95 2.19
C VAL A 299 -49.05 23.37 2.53
N CYS A 300 -48.04 23.56 1.66
CA CYS A 300 -46.66 23.14 1.85
C CYS A 300 -46.41 21.63 2.01
N SER A 301 -47.37 20.77 1.63
CA SER A 301 -47.10 19.34 1.40
C SER A 301 -46.47 19.12 0.03
N LYS A 302 -45.55 18.15 -0.07
CA LYS A 302 -45.06 17.65 -1.36
C LYS A 302 -46.25 17.19 -2.22
N GLN A 303 -46.16 17.33 -3.55
CA GLN A 303 -47.22 16.90 -4.47
C GLN A 303 -46.97 15.51 -5.08
N LEU A 304 -45.70 15.08 -5.06
CA LEU A 304 -45.23 13.84 -5.66
C LEU A 304 -44.52 12.97 -4.61
N SER A 305 -44.61 11.66 -4.81
CA SER A 305 -43.84 10.63 -4.13
C SER A 305 -43.11 9.77 -5.16
N PHE A 306 -41.95 9.24 -4.79
CA PHE A 306 -41.07 8.50 -5.68
C PHE A 306 -40.65 7.19 -5.02
N SER A 307 -40.88 6.07 -5.71
CA SER A 307 -40.42 4.74 -5.27
C SER A 307 -40.27 3.81 -6.45
N ASN A 308 -39.31 2.89 -6.41
CA ASN A 308 -39.11 1.83 -7.43
C ASN A 308 -39.10 2.33 -8.89
N ASN A 309 -38.43 3.46 -9.17
CA ASN A 309 -38.40 4.14 -10.48
C ASN A 309 -39.78 4.59 -10.98
N LYS A 310 -40.72 4.83 -10.08
CA LYS A 310 -42.05 5.37 -10.40
C LYS A 310 -42.29 6.68 -9.68
N VAL A 311 -43.11 7.52 -10.30
CA VAL A 311 -43.68 8.72 -9.69
C VAL A 311 -45.16 8.49 -9.41
N LYS A 312 -45.63 8.97 -8.27
CA LYS A 312 -47.05 8.98 -7.90
C LYS A 312 -47.46 10.36 -7.42
N PHE A 313 -48.55 10.87 -7.98
CA PHE A 313 -49.20 12.08 -7.47
C PHE A 313 -49.95 11.74 -6.18
N ILE A 314 -49.82 12.57 -5.16
CA ILE A 314 -50.38 12.26 -3.83
C ILE A 314 -51.91 12.13 -3.83
N ASN A 315 -52.58 12.75 -4.80
CA ASN A 315 -54.03 12.69 -4.98
C ASN A 315 -54.49 11.69 -6.06
N ASP A 316 -53.58 10.90 -6.61
CA ASP A 316 -53.86 9.93 -7.68
C ASP A 316 -53.52 8.50 -7.22
N SER A 317 -54.27 7.52 -7.73
CA SER A 317 -53.98 6.10 -7.53
C SER A 317 -52.93 5.57 -8.49
N GLU A 318 -52.74 6.21 -9.64
CA GLU A 318 -51.87 5.74 -10.71
C GLU A 318 -50.42 6.18 -10.51
N SER A 319 -49.50 5.35 -11.02
CA SER A 319 -48.05 5.56 -10.89
C SER A 319 -47.40 5.39 -12.26
N LEU A 320 -46.62 6.37 -12.68
CA LEU A 320 -45.98 6.39 -14.00
C LEU A 320 -44.51 6.00 -13.88
N THR A 321 -43.97 5.34 -14.90
CA THR A 321 -42.54 4.99 -14.95
C THR A 321 -41.71 6.24 -15.19
N LEU A 322 -40.73 6.46 -14.32
CA LEU A 322 -39.84 7.62 -14.37
C LEU A 322 -38.59 7.31 -15.21
N ILE A 323 -38.32 8.13 -16.21
CA ILE A 323 -37.11 8.05 -17.05
C ILE A 323 -36.05 9.05 -16.58
N TYR A 324 -36.49 10.27 -16.24
CA TYR A 324 -35.62 11.34 -15.78
C TYR A 324 -36.33 12.26 -14.79
N ARG A 325 -35.58 12.75 -13.79
CA ARG A 325 -36.00 13.77 -12.81
C ARG A 325 -34.91 14.82 -12.67
N GLY A 326 -35.30 16.09 -12.67
CA GLY A 326 -34.38 17.19 -12.45
C GLY A 326 -35.05 18.45 -11.93
N SER A 327 -34.22 19.41 -11.53
CA SER A 327 -34.68 20.71 -11.01
C SER A 327 -35.01 21.73 -12.11
N SER A 328 -34.58 21.50 -13.35
CA SER A 328 -34.69 22.49 -14.43
C SER A 328 -34.85 21.88 -15.82
N ALA A 329 -35.52 22.64 -16.71
CA ALA A 329 -35.64 22.31 -18.12
C ALA A 329 -34.28 22.24 -18.83
N ILE A 330 -33.30 23.07 -18.42
CA ILE A 330 -31.93 23.02 -18.95
C ILE A 330 -31.28 21.66 -18.66
N GLY A 331 -31.46 21.14 -17.44
CA GLY A 331 -30.98 19.81 -17.08
C GLY A 331 -31.64 18.71 -17.91
N LEU A 332 -32.95 18.82 -18.14
CA LEU A 332 -33.70 17.89 -19.00
C LEU A 332 -33.18 17.92 -20.45
N SER A 333 -33.04 19.09 -21.06
CA SER A 333 -32.53 19.21 -22.44
C SER A 333 -31.15 18.58 -22.57
N ARG A 334 -30.26 18.82 -21.61
CA ARG A 334 -28.94 18.20 -21.57
C ARG A 334 -29.02 16.67 -21.49
N PHE A 335 -29.91 16.13 -20.67
CA PHE A 335 -30.11 14.69 -20.58
C PHE A 335 -30.54 14.08 -21.92
N VAL A 336 -31.48 14.72 -22.63
CA VAL A 336 -31.96 14.26 -23.94
C VAL A 336 -30.84 14.31 -24.99
N GLU A 337 -30.05 15.38 -25.02
CA GLU A 337 -28.91 15.52 -25.94
C GLU A 337 -27.83 14.47 -25.69
N GLN A 338 -27.52 14.19 -24.42
CA GLN A 338 -26.47 13.24 -24.03
C GLN A 338 -26.93 11.78 -24.11
N ASN A 339 -28.24 11.51 -24.13
CA ASN A 339 -28.80 10.16 -24.14
C ASN A 339 -29.88 10.00 -25.22
N PRO A 340 -29.53 10.16 -26.52
CA PRO A 340 -30.50 10.13 -27.61
C PRO A 340 -31.26 8.80 -27.72
N GLY A 341 -30.70 7.71 -27.20
CA GLY A 341 -31.34 6.40 -27.16
C GLY A 341 -32.28 6.16 -25.97
N ALA A 342 -32.24 7.00 -24.92
CA ALA A 342 -33.00 6.75 -23.68
C ALA A 342 -34.51 6.92 -23.84
N LEU A 343 -34.96 7.61 -24.89
CA LEU A 343 -36.38 7.84 -25.18
C LEU A 343 -36.96 6.83 -26.20
N GLY A 344 -36.12 6.04 -26.86
CA GLY A 344 -36.53 5.20 -28.00
C GLY A 344 -37.07 6.02 -29.18
N ILE A 345 -37.90 5.40 -30.03
CA ILE A 345 -38.55 6.04 -31.20
C ILE A 345 -39.90 6.70 -30.81
N LYS A 346 -40.22 6.75 -29.50
CA LYS A 346 -41.52 7.20 -29.01
C LYS A 346 -41.67 8.72 -29.14
N PRO A 347 -42.86 9.22 -29.53
CA PRO A 347 -43.10 10.65 -29.60
C PRO A 347 -43.05 11.29 -28.20
N LEU A 348 -42.52 12.50 -28.14
CA LEU A 348 -42.39 13.30 -26.93
C LEU A 348 -43.55 14.30 -26.85
N VAL A 349 -44.34 14.25 -25.79
CA VAL A 349 -45.48 15.15 -25.56
C VAL A 349 -45.16 16.07 -24.38
N ILE A 350 -45.31 17.38 -24.57
CA ILE A 350 -45.10 18.38 -23.51
C ILE A 350 -46.46 18.73 -22.92
N PHE A 351 -46.63 18.54 -21.61
CA PHE A 351 -47.79 19.03 -20.89
C PHE A 351 -47.50 20.43 -20.34
N ASP A 352 -48.11 21.46 -20.94
CA ASP A 352 -48.13 22.81 -20.38
C ASP A 352 -49.10 22.84 -19.20
N LEU A 353 -48.58 22.69 -17.98
CA LEU A 353 -49.33 23.00 -16.77
C LEU A 353 -49.48 24.53 -16.66
N PRO A 354 -50.64 25.05 -16.21
CA PRO A 354 -50.85 26.48 -16.06
C PRO A 354 -49.76 27.09 -15.19
N ALA A 355 -49.26 28.26 -15.60
CA ALA A 355 -48.17 28.97 -14.94
C ALA A 355 -48.37 28.97 -13.42
N ILE A 356 -47.39 28.43 -12.69
CA ILE A 356 -47.36 28.35 -11.23
C ILE A 356 -47.72 29.75 -10.69
N GLU A 357 -48.91 29.90 -10.11
CA GLU A 357 -49.33 31.15 -9.50
C GLU A 357 -48.37 31.46 -8.37
N ARG A 358 -47.64 32.58 -8.50
CA ARG A 358 -46.67 33.03 -7.50
C ARG A 358 -47.42 33.59 -6.29
N GLY A 359 -47.86 32.72 -5.37
CA GLY A 359 -48.43 33.15 -4.10
C GLY A 359 -48.65 32.00 -3.13
N GLY A 360 -47.93 31.98 -2.01
CA GLY A 360 -48.21 31.10 -0.86
C GLY A 360 -47.16 30.04 -0.52
N GLN A 361 -46.26 29.68 -1.44
CA GLN A 361 -45.32 28.56 -1.26
C GLN A 361 -43.89 28.99 -0.87
N GLU A 362 -43.62 30.29 -0.78
CA GLU A 362 -42.25 30.81 -0.56
C GLU A 362 -41.60 30.33 0.74
N GLU A 363 -42.40 30.16 1.80
CA GLU A 363 -41.90 29.78 3.13
C GLU A 363 -41.42 28.32 3.15
N CYS A 364 -42.20 27.38 2.61
CA CYS A 364 -41.75 25.98 2.52
C CYS A 364 -40.64 25.78 1.50
N ILE A 365 -40.61 26.55 0.40
CA ILE A 365 -39.47 26.51 -0.53
C ILE A 365 -38.18 26.96 0.17
N LYS A 366 -38.26 28.02 0.99
CA LYS A 366 -37.11 28.50 1.81
C LYS A 366 -36.68 27.45 2.82
N LEU A 367 -37.61 26.88 3.60
CA LEU A 367 -37.31 25.83 4.57
C LEU A 367 -36.70 24.59 3.92
N TYR A 368 -37.20 24.20 2.74
CA TYR A 368 -36.67 23.05 2.02
C TYR A 368 -35.28 23.34 1.43
N ASN A 369 -35.02 24.57 0.97
CA ASN A 369 -33.67 24.99 0.57
C ASN A 369 -32.68 24.90 1.74
N GLU A 370 -33.08 25.34 2.94
CA GLU A 370 -32.25 25.19 4.15
C GLU A 370 -31.98 23.72 4.48
N TYR A 371 -32.98 22.84 4.31
CA TYR A 371 -32.83 21.40 4.51
C TYR A 371 -31.84 20.76 3.52
N VAL A 372 -31.96 21.08 2.23
CA VAL A 372 -31.04 20.59 1.18
C VAL A 372 -29.61 21.10 1.42
N ASP A 373 -29.46 22.36 1.82
CA ASP A 373 -28.17 22.93 2.20
C ASP A 373 -27.56 22.24 3.43
N GLN A 374 -28.38 21.91 4.43
CA GLN A 374 -27.95 21.12 5.59
C GLN A 374 -27.47 19.72 5.20
N LEU A 375 -28.24 18.98 4.38
CA LEU A 375 -27.86 17.64 3.91
C LEU A 375 -26.52 17.67 3.16
N SER A 376 -26.30 18.72 2.37
CA SER A 376 -25.03 18.93 1.68
C SER A 376 -23.86 19.18 2.64
N LYS A 377 -24.06 20.00 3.68
CA LYS A 377 -23.04 20.29 4.71
C LYS A 377 -22.70 19.05 5.55
N GLU A 378 -23.69 18.20 5.84
CA GLU A 378 -23.52 16.95 6.57
C GLU A 378 -22.78 15.88 5.77
N ASN A 379 -22.81 15.96 4.43
CA ASN A 379 -22.04 15.08 3.57
C ASN A 379 -20.53 15.39 3.68
N ARG A 380 -19.82 14.55 4.43
CA ARG A 380 -18.37 14.67 4.65
C ARG A 380 -17.53 14.26 3.45
N ASN A 381 -18.09 13.50 2.50
CA ASN A 381 -17.37 12.92 1.36
C ASN A 381 -17.97 13.38 0.02
N ILE A 382 -18.17 14.69 -0.14
CA ILE A 382 -18.86 15.24 -1.31
C ILE A 382 -18.10 14.99 -2.63
N GLY A 383 -16.80 14.71 -2.56
CA GLY A 383 -15.95 14.32 -3.68
C GLY A 383 -16.11 12.87 -4.14
N ASN A 384 -17.00 12.10 -3.49
CA ASN A 384 -17.31 10.72 -3.85
C ASN A 384 -18.75 10.63 -4.38
N CYS A 385 -18.97 9.70 -5.31
CA CYS A 385 -20.30 9.42 -5.82
C CYS A 385 -21.20 8.84 -4.72
N LEU A 386 -22.39 9.41 -4.55
CA LEU A 386 -23.38 8.95 -3.55
C LEU A 386 -23.80 7.48 -3.72
N HIS A 387 -23.73 6.93 -4.94
CA HIS A 387 -24.16 5.55 -5.21
C HIS A 387 -23.03 4.54 -5.13
N CYS A 388 -21.93 4.78 -5.84
CA CYS A 388 -20.84 3.79 -5.92
C CYS A 388 -19.73 4.00 -4.89
N GLY A 389 -19.73 5.14 -4.18
CA GLY A 389 -18.73 5.50 -3.18
C GLY A 389 -17.33 5.84 -3.73
N LYS A 390 -17.13 5.74 -5.05
CA LYS A 390 -15.84 6.05 -5.72
C LYS A 390 -15.68 7.55 -5.93
N PRO A 391 -14.44 8.07 -5.98
CA PRO A 391 -14.17 9.48 -6.31
C PRO A 391 -14.80 9.90 -7.65
N VAL A 392 -15.37 11.10 -7.71
CA VAL A 392 -15.89 11.70 -8.94
C VAL A 392 -14.82 12.58 -9.61
N GLY A 393 -13.94 11.96 -10.42
CA GLY A 393 -12.79 12.61 -11.06
C GLY A 393 -13.00 13.09 -12.51
N LYS A 394 -14.16 12.82 -13.13
CA LYS A 394 -14.43 13.13 -14.54
C LYS A 394 -14.62 14.63 -14.81
N THR A 395 -14.36 15.04 -16.05
CA THR A 395 -14.65 16.39 -16.59
C THR A 395 -16.12 16.79 -16.45
N GLU A 396 -17.06 15.84 -16.38
CA GLU A 396 -18.48 16.09 -16.08
C GLU A 396 -19.05 15.09 -15.07
N ASN A 397 -19.56 15.59 -13.95
CA ASN A 397 -20.32 14.85 -12.93
C ASN A 397 -21.66 15.53 -12.68
N LEU A 398 -22.61 14.81 -12.09
CA LEU A 398 -23.90 15.34 -11.69
C LEU A 398 -23.88 15.74 -10.21
N LEU A 399 -24.57 16.83 -9.88
CA LEU A 399 -24.98 17.12 -8.52
C LEU A 399 -26.42 16.65 -8.38
N ILE A 400 -26.68 15.74 -7.44
CA ILE A 400 -27.99 15.13 -7.25
C ILE A 400 -28.51 15.30 -5.83
N GLU A 401 -29.82 15.30 -5.71
CA GLU A 401 -30.58 15.12 -4.48
C GLU A 401 -31.23 13.73 -4.52
N ILE A 402 -30.98 12.92 -3.49
CA ILE A 402 -31.72 11.70 -3.19
C ILE A 402 -32.90 12.13 -2.33
N ASP A 403 -34.10 12.06 -2.92
CA ASP A 403 -35.38 12.39 -2.29
C ASP A 403 -36.44 11.43 -2.80
N ASP A 404 -36.35 10.18 -2.35
CA ASP A 404 -37.29 9.10 -2.64
C ASP A 404 -37.68 8.38 -1.34
N ASP A 405 -38.76 7.61 -1.38
CA ASP A 405 -39.32 6.95 -0.18
C ASP A 405 -38.50 5.70 0.22
N ASP A 406 -37.63 5.22 -0.68
CA ASP A 406 -36.88 3.97 -0.52
C ASP A 406 -35.51 4.21 0.17
N THR A 407 -35.00 5.44 0.14
CA THR A 407 -33.64 5.76 0.60
C THR A 407 -33.55 7.01 1.48
N ALA A 408 -32.55 7.04 2.36
CA ALA A 408 -32.30 8.20 3.20
C ALA A 408 -31.88 9.40 2.35
N SER A 409 -32.47 10.57 2.64
CA SER A 409 -32.20 11.79 1.88
C SER A 409 -30.73 12.20 1.95
N ALA A 410 -30.17 12.57 0.81
CA ALA A 410 -28.77 12.96 0.70
C ALA A 410 -28.54 13.91 -0.48
N VAL A 411 -27.51 14.75 -0.39
CA VAL A 411 -27.09 15.67 -1.45
C VAL A 411 -25.60 15.51 -1.70
N GLY A 412 -25.19 15.43 -2.97
CA GLY A 412 -23.80 15.20 -3.32
C GLY A 412 -23.57 14.88 -4.79
N ALA A 413 -22.31 14.57 -5.10
CA ALA A 413 -21.90 14.25 -6.46
C ALA A 413 -22.33 12.84 -6.90
N CYS A 414 -22.49 12.64 -8.19
CA CYS A 414 -22.77 11.36 -8.81
C CYS A 414 -22.11 11.27 -10.19
N HIS A 415 -21.48 10.12 -10.51
CA HIS A 415 -21.05 9.86 -11.89
C HIS A 415 -22.26 9.80 -12.82
N LEU A 416 -22.09 10.25 -14.07
CA LEU A 416 -23.15 10.17 -15.10
C LEU A 416 -23.72 8.74 -15.24
N ALA A 417 -22.84 7.73 -15.24
CA ALA A 417 -23.22 6.32 -15.37
C ALA A 417 -23.89 5.73 -14.12
N CYS A 418 -23.70 6.34 -12.94
CA CYS A 418 -24.29 5.87 -11.68
C CYS A 418 -25.69 6.46 -11.43
N ARG A 419 -26.14 7.43 -12.23
CA ARG A 419 -27.41 8.12 -12.04
C ARG A 419 -28.59 7.15 -12.14
N ARG A 420 -29.44 7.13 -11.11
CA ARG A 420 -30.73 6.44 -11.11
C ARG A 420 -31.81 7.37 -11.68
N PRO A 421 -32.88 6.84 -12.31
CA PRO A 421 -34.00 7.64 -12.78
C PRO A 421 -34.63 8.54 -11.71
N MET A 422 -34.69 8.05 -10.46
CA MET A 422 -35.27 8.76 -9.30
C MET A 422 -34.40 9.88 -8.74
N ASP A 423 -33.11 9.89 -9.06
CA ASP A 423 -32.20 10.92 -8.56
C ASP A 423 -32.59 12.27 -9.15
N ARG A 424 -32.84 13.25 -8.29
CA ARG A 424 -33.19 14.58 -8.71
C ARG A 424 -31.92 15.33 -9.09
N VAL A 425 -31.70 15.53 -10.39
CA VAL A 425 -30.53 16.25 -10.88
C VAL A 425 -30.67 17.74 -10.56
N LEU A 426 -29.84 18.22 -9.64
CA LEU A 426 -29.77 19.63 -9.24
C LEU A 426 -28.93 20.45 -10.23
N GLY A 427 -27.89 19.84 -10.80
CA GLY A 427 -26.98 20.50 -11.72
C GLY A 427 -25.83 19.59 -12.17
N THR A 428 -24.81 20.20 -12.77
CA THR A 428 -23.57 19.53 -13.17
C THR A 428 -22.39 20.13 -12.43
N ALA A 429 -21.51 19.27 -11.93
CA ALA A 429 -20.20 19.64 -11.46
C ALA A 429 -19.17 19.29 -12.55
N ARG A 430 -18.57 20.31 -13.17
CA ARG A 430 -17.55 20.12 -14.20
C ARG A 430 -16.16 20.38 -13.64
N LEU A 431 -15.22 19.51 -14.00
CA LEU A 431 -13.79 19.73 -13.86
C LEU A 431 -13.26 20.18 -15.22
N GLU A 432 -12.49 21.26 -15.29
CA GLU A 432 -11.95 21.77 -16.55
C GLU A 432 -10.73 20.99 -17.08
N ASN A 433 -10.30 19.90 -16.43
CA ASN A 433 -9.04 19.24 -16.80
C ASN A 433 -9.18 17.74 -17.04
N GLU A 434 -8.53 17.30 -18.10
CA GLU A 434 -8.21 15.91 -18.38
C GLU A 434 -6.89 15.55 -17.70
N LEU A 435 -6.85 14.42 -17.00
CA LEU A 435 -5.60 13.83 -16.51
C LEU A 435 -4.72 13.44 -17.71
N SER A 436 -3.39 13.53 -17.55
CA SER A 436 -2.45 13.20 -18.64
C SER A 436 -2.43 11.71 -19.01
N SER A 437 -2.94 10.84 -18.13
CA SER A 437 -3.07 9.40 -18.34
C SER A 437 -4.54 8.99 -18.21
N PRO A 438 -5.16 8.38 -19.24
CA PRO A 438 -6.56 7.96 -19.20
C PRO A 438 -6.83 6.81 -18.21
N TYR A 439 -5.78 6.10 -17.79
CA TYR A 439 -5.86 4.98 -16.83
C TYR A 439 -5.91 5.43 -15.37
N LEU A 440 -5.49 6.68 -15.10
CA LEU A 440 -5.42 7.25 -13.75
C LEU A 440 -6.55 8.22 -13.45
N GLU A 441 -7.50 8.41 -14.38
CA GLU A 441 -8.64 9.33 -14.24
C GLU A 441 -9.46 9.11 -12.97
N ASP A 442 -9.79 7.85 -12.67
CA ASP A 442 -10.59 7.45 -11.52
C ASP A 442 -9.71 6.83 -10.39
N PHE A 443 -8.39 7.07 -10.41
CA PHE A 443 -7.47 6.44 -9.47
C PHE A 443 -7.42 7.19 -8.13
N ASP A 444 -7.56 6.45 -7.03
CA ASP A 444 -7.54 7.01 -5.67
C ASP A 444 -6.09 7.20 -5.18
N PHE A 445 -5.49 8.33 -5.56
CA PHE A 445 -4.11 8.68 -5.20
C PHE A 445 -3.90 8.80 -3.68
N ASN A 446 -4.88 9.38 -2.97
CA ASN A 446 -4.78 9.59 -1.52
C ASN A 446 -4.77 8.24 -0.78
N ARG A 447 -5.66 7.33 -1.17
CA ARG A 447 -5.66 5.96 -0.64
C ARG A 447 -4.38 5.20 -1.01
N TRP A 448 -3.91 5.31 -2.25
CA TRP A 448 -2.67 4.63 -2.64
C TRP A 448 -1.48 5.09 -1.79
N VAL A 449 -1.33 6.40 -1.60
CA VAL A 449 -0.20 6.98 -0.84
C VAL A 449 -0.30 6.65 0.64
N SER A 450 -1.50 6.70 1.23
CA SER A 450 -1.69 6.32 2.64
C SER A 450 -1.36 4.84 2.89
N LEU A 451 -1.70 3.96 1.95
CA LEU A 451 -1.35 2.54 2.01
C LEU A 451 0.15 2.31 1.78
N SER A 452 0.76 3.03 0.84
CA SER A 452 2.18 2.88 0.50
C SER A 452 3.11 3.31 1.62
N LEU A 453 2.69 4.23 2.50
CA LEU A 453 3.44 4.61 3.70
C LEU A 453 3.68 3.44 4.66
N LYS A 454 2.78 2.44 4.66
CA LYS A 454 2.81 1.29 5.57
C LYS A 454 2.88 -0.05 4.83
N GLY A 455 3.08 -0.07 3.51
CA GLY A 455 2.92 -1.27 2.69
C GLY A 455 4.09 -1.58 1.76
N GLY A 456 3.96 -2.69 1.02
CA GLY A 456 4.87 -3.06 -0.07
C GLY A 456 6.24 -3.59 0.38
N ILE A 457 6.41 -3.96 1.65
CA ILE A 457 7.73 -4.24 2.25
C ILE A 457 8.56 -5.22 1.43
N ILE A 458 7.96 -6.35 1.03
CA ILE A 458 8.69 -7.37 0.26
C ILE A 458 9.07 -6.82 -1.11
N LEU A 459 8.14 -6.16 -1.78
CA LEU A 459 8.31 -5.74 -3.16
C LEU A 459 9.32 -4.61 -3.31
N ASP A 460 9.38 -3.72 -2.32
CA ASP A 460 10.34 -2.62 -2.27
C ASP A 460 11.79 -3.10 -2.19
N GLY A 461 12.04 -4.21 -1.49
CA GLY A 461 13.35 -4.85 -1.44
C GLY A 461 13.64 -5.74 -2.65
N LEU A 462 12.66 -6.52 -3.11
CA LEU A 462 12.85 -7.49 -4.18
C LEU A 462 12.97 -6.86 -5.57
N ILE A 463 12.09 -5.93 -5.94
CA ILE A 463 12.01 -5.41 -7.30
C ILE A 463 13.33 -4.77 -7.78
N PRO A 464 14.01 -3.93 -6.97
CA PRO A 464 15.29 -3.35 -7.39
C PRO A 464 16.42 -4.38 -7.52
N ALA A 465 16.37 -5.46 -6.74
CA ALA A 465 17.37 -6.52 -6.73
C ALA A 465 17.23 -7.50 -7.92
N LEU A 466 16.03 -7.62 -8.48
CA LEU A 466 15.72 -8.56 -9.55
C LEU A 466 15.84 -7.90 -10.93
N GLN A 467 16.45 -8.61 -11.89
CA GLN A 467 16.53 -8.17 -13.29
C GLN A 467 15.81 -9.14 -14.22
N GLY A 468 15.22 -8.61 -15.30
CA GLY A 468 14.59 -9.41 -16.35
C GLY A 468 13.32 -10.14 -15.88
N LYS A 469 13.36 -11.47 -15.91
CA LYS A 469 12.29 -12.38 -15.50
C LYS A 469 12.70 -13.11 -14.24
N ALA A 470 11.87 -13.09 -13.21
CA ALA A 470 12.06 -13.90 -12.02
C ALA A 470 10.71 -14.38 -11.48
N SER A 471 10.74 -15.37 -10.59
CA SER A 471 9.55 -15.86 -9.89
C SER A 471 9.55 -15.37 -8.44
N ILE A 472 8.39 -14.93 -7.98
CA ILE A 472 8.12 -14.49 -6.61
C ILE A 472 7.21 -15.54 -5.99
N ALA A 473 7.65 -16.11 -4.86
CA ALA A 473 6.86 -17.04 -4.08
C ALA A 473 5.80 -16.28 -3.26
N TRP A 474 4.52 -16.52 -3.55
CA TRP A 474 3.40 -16.07 -2.74
C TRP A 474 3.14 -17.09 -1.63
N SER A 475 3.13 -16.62 -0.38
CA SER A 475 3.05 -17.49 0.81
C SER A 475 1.66 -18.08 1.06
N GLY A 476 0.67 -17.81 0.21
CA GLY A 476 -0.70 -18.29 0.41
C GLY A 476 -1.42 -17.54 1.52
N PHE A 477 -2.63 -17.96 1.90
CA PHE A 477 -3.31 -17.34 3.04
C PHE A 477 -2.43 -17.44 4.30
N PRO A 478 -2.37 -16.38 5.13
CA PRO A 478 -1.86 -16.55 6.48
C PRO A 478 -2.72 -17.62 7.16
N HIS A 479 -2.09 -18.44 8.01
CA HIS A 479 -2.82 -19.39 8.83
C HIS A 479 -3.87 -18.60 9.64
N GLN A 480 -5.13 -18.66 9.22
CA GLN A 480 -6.24 -17.98 9.89
C GLN A 480 -6.61 -18.81 11.11
N SER A 481 -5.78 -18.74 12.13
CA SER A 481 -6.16 -19.19 13.44
C SER A 481 -6.49 -17.95 14.28
N ASP A 482 -7.74 -17.91 14.77
CA ASP A 482 -8.09 -17.12 15.94
C ASP A 482 -7.59 -17.77 17.23
N GLY A 483 -6.59 -18.65 17.11
CA GLY A 483 -6.01 -19.38 18.19
C GLY A 483 -5.49 -18.47 19.29
N ASP A 484 -5.68 -18.97 20.51
CA ASP A 484 -5.28 -18.30 21.74
C ASP A 484 -3.79 -18.52 22.05
N PHE A 485 -3.02 -19.15 21.16
CA PHE A 485 -1.61 -19.49 21.38
C PHE A 485 -0.71 -18.96 20.27
N CYS A 486 0.58 -18.84 20.57
CA CYS A 486 1.66 -18.56 19.63
C CYS A 486 2.96 -19.24 20.09
N VAL A 487 3.95 -19.30 19.20
CA VAL A 487 5.28 -19.85 19.53
C VAL A 487 6.20 -18.71 19.94
N LYS A 488 6.82 -18.87 21.11
CA LYS A 488 7.80 -17.94 21.66
C LYS A 488 9.16 -18.62 21.72
N PHE A 489 10.14 -18.00 21.07
CA PHE A 489 11.55 -18.37 21.10
C PHE A 489 12.24 -17.66 22.27
N GLN A 490 12.98 -18.43 23.07
CA GLN A 490 13.90 -17.91 24.06
C GLN A 490 15.29 -17.85 23.47
N MET A 491 15.87 -16.65 23.42
CA MET A 491 17.16 -16.38 22.81
C MET A 491 18.29 -16.48 23.86
N GLU A 492 19.53 -16.68 23.42
CA GLU A 492 20.68 -16.81 24.32
C GLU A 492 21.00 -15.54 25.12
N ASP A 493 20.74 -14.37 24.53
CA ASP A 493 20.88 -13.09 25.20
C ASP A 493 19.77 -12.85 26.25
N GLY A 494 18.78 -13.74 26.36
CA GLY A 494 17.61 -13.62 27.23
C GLY A 494 16.46 -12.83 26.60
N THR A 495 16.56 -12.48 25.31
CA THR A 495 15.44 -11.90 24.57
C THR A 495 14.38 -12.94 24.23
N LYS A 496 13.17 -12.44 24.00
CA LYS A 496 12.03 -13.24 23.56
C LYS A 496 11.69 -12.80 22.15
N ARG A 497 11.53 -13.78 21.27
CA ARG A 497 10.99 -13.57 19.93
C ARG A 497 9.76 -14.42 19.74
N PHE A 498 8.93 -14.05 18.78
CA PHE A 498 7.75 -14.82 18.40
C PHE A 498 7.93 -15.35 17.00
N ALA A 499 7.28 -16.46 16.70
CA ALA A 499 7.05 -16.85 15.31
C ALA A 499 6.22 -15.74 14.64
N PHE A 500 6.71 -15.25 13.50
CA PHE A 500 6.04 -14.23 12.72
C PHE A 500 5.58 -14.81 11.40
N HIS A 501 4.36 -14.47 11.02
CA HIS A 501 3.87 -14.63 9.67
C HIS A 501 3.57 -13.25 9.10
N ARG A 502 4.26 -12.86 8.02
CA ARG A 502 4.11 -11.54 7.35
C ARG A 502 4.22 -10.35 8.30
N GLY A 503 5.17 -10.41 9.23
CA GLY A 503 5.44 -9.34 10.20
C GLY A 503 4.45 -9.25 11.36
N LYS A 504 3.51 -10.19 11.50
CA LYS A 504 2.60 -10.31 12.64
C LYS A 504 2.85 -11.59 13.43
N ILE A 505 2.66 -11.56 14.74
CA ILE A 505 2.76 -12.77 15.57
C ILE A 505 1.80 -13.83 15.02
N GLU A 506 2.34 -15.00 14.72
CA GLU A 506 1.54 -16.11 14.21
C GLU A 506 0.68 -16.70 15.33
N ARG A 507 -0.63 -16.65 15.13
CA ARG A 507 -1.62 -17.21 16.05
C ARG A 507 -1.89 -18.65 15.68
N MET A 508 -1.95 -19.53 16.67
CA MET A 508 -2.13 -20.96 16.53
C MET A 508 -3.11 -21.49 17.59
N THR A 509 -3.77 -22.60 17.30
CA THR A 509 -4.39 -23.41 18.36
C THR A 509 -3.31 -23.97 19.30
N GLU A 510 -3.69 -24.39 20.51
CA GLU A 510 -2.75 -24.99 21.47
C GLU A 510 -2.04 -26.22 20.88
N GLN A 511 -2.78 -27.05 20.13
CA GLN A 511 -2.25 -28.24 19.48
C GLN A 511 -1.22 -27.89 18.40
N GLU A 512 -1.53 -26.93 17.54
CA GLU A 512 -0.62 -26.45 16.49
C GLU A 512 0.65 -25.83 17.07
N ALA A 513 0.52 -24.97 18.08
CA ALA A 513 1.66 -24.35 18.75
C ALA A 513 2.56 -25.39 19.41
N THR A 514 1.97 -26.38 20.08
CA THR A 514 2.70 -27.48 20.73
C THR A 514 3.41 -28.35 19.70
N GLU A 515 2.75 -28.69 18.59
CA GLU A 515 3.35 -29.47 17.51
C GLU A 515 4.46 -28.71 16.79
N HIS A 516 4.28 -27.41 16.54
CA HIS A 516 5.32 -26.54 15.99
C HIS A 516 6.55 -26.54 16.91
N VAL A 517 6.37 -26.29 18.21
CA VAL A 517 7.46 -26.33 19.19
C VAL A 517 8.14 -27.70 19.20
N ARG A 518 7.38 -28.80 19.14
CA ARG A 518 7.93 -30.16 19.11
C ARG A 518 8.83 -30.37 17.88
N ARG A 519 8.36 -30.02 16.68
CA ARG A 519 9.14 -30.13 15.42
C ARG A 519 10.38 -29.24 15.48
N PHE A 520 10.20 -28.00 15.95
CA PHE A 520 11.28 -27.05 16.07
C PHE A 520 12.37 -27.51 17.06
N LYS A 521 12.00 -28.10 18.21
CA LYS A 521 12.97 -28.65 19.17
C LYS A 521 13.78 -29.80 18.58
N VAL A 522 13.18 -30.68 17.76
CA VAL A 522 13.93 -31.73 17.05
C VAL A 522 14.98 -31.10 16.12
N GLN A 523 14.59 -30.08 15.36
CA GLN A 523 15.53 -29.36 14.49
C GLN A 523 16.62 -28.65 15.30
N LEU A 524 16.28 -28.04 16.43
CA LEU A 524 17.21 -27.35 17.30
C LEU A 524 18.26 -28.30 17.89
N GLU A 525 17.86 -29.49 18.33
CA GLU A 525 18.78 -30.51 18.85
C GLU A 525 19.68 -31.07 17.74
N LYS A 526 19.15 -31.29 16.52
CA LYS A 526 19.95 -31.67 15.36
C LYS A 526 21.06 -30.63 15.10
N GLN A 527 20.69 -29.36 15.04
CA GLN A 527 21.62 -28.27 14.73
C GLN A 527 22.65 -28.01 15.84
N LYS A 528 22.27 -28.22 17.11
CA LYS A 528 23.22 -28.26 18.23
C LYS A 528 24.23 -29.39 18.10
N ALA A 529 23.79 -30.59 17.68
CA ALA A 529 24.69 -31.73 17.48
C ALA A 529 25.67 -31.51 16.31
N GLU A 530 25.22 -30.81 15.26
CA GLU A 530 26.03 -30.42 14.09
C GLU A 530 26.91 -29.17 14.35
N ASN A 531 26.79 -28.54 15.53
CA ASN A 531 27.46 -27.29 15.91
C ASN A 531 27.21 -26.12 14.93
N ASP A 532 26.03 -26.11 14.30
CA ASP A 532 25.57 -25.06 13.38
C ASP A 532 24.24 -24.46 13.88
N LEU A 533 24.35 -23.62 14.91
CA LEU A 533 23.19 -23.18 15.71
C LEU A 533 22.12 -22.46 14.88
N LEU A 534 20.85 -22.67 15.25
CA LEU A 534 19.74 -21.85 14.76
C LEU A 534 19.65 -20.55 15.53
N GLY A 535 19.47 -19.45 14.82
CA GLY A 535 19.40 -18.14 15.43
C GLY A 535 18.82 -17.08 14.52
N PHE A 536 18.97 -15.85 14.98
CA PHE A 536 18.62 -14.66 14.22
C PHE A 536 19.79 -13.70 14.18
N THR A 537 19.90 -12.94 13.09
CA THR A 537 20.74 -11.75 13.09
C THR A 537 20.08 -10.59 13.87
N THR A 538 20.88 -9.79 14.57
CA THR A 538 20.39 -8.65 15.38
C THR A 538 19.92 -7.49 14.52
N LYS A 539 20.48 -7.25 13.33
CA LYS A 539 20.15 -6.14 12.42
C LYS A 539 19.03 -6.46 11.43
N ASN A 540 19.13 -7.57 10.69
CA ASN A 540 18.16 -7.89 9.64
C ASN A 540 17.03 -8.84 10.09
N ARG A 541 17.08 -9.37 11.33
CA ARG A 541 16.21 -10.46 11.82
C ARG A 541 16.18 -11.65 10.86
N GLN A 542 17.25 -11.88 10.11
CA GLN A 542 17.32 -13.04 9.26
C GLN A 542 17.39 -14.27 10.14
N TYR A 543 16.46 -15.19 9.91
CA TYR A 543 16.41 -16.48 10.57
C TYR A 543 17.20 -17.49 9.75
N GLY A 544 17.97 -18.34 10.42
CA GLY A 544 18.72 -19.38 9.76
C GLY A 544 19.72 -20.07 10.68
N VAL A 545 20.44 -21.00 10.08
CA VAL A 545 21.63 -21.60 10.70
C VAL A 545 22.80 -20.62 10.67
N TYR A 546 23.67 -20.71 11.66
CA TYR A 546 24.80 -19.80 11.87
C TYR A 546 25.69 -19.69 10.63
N SER A 547 26.06 -20.82 10.03
CA SER A 547 26.90 -20.90 8.82
C SER A 547 26.35 -20.08 7.65
N ARG A 548 25.03 -20.09 7.43
CA ARG A 548 24.36 -19.36 6.35
C ARG A 548 24.23 -17.88 6.66
N LEU A 549 23.93 -17.53 7.91
CA LEU A 549 23.77 -16.13 8.33
C LEU A 549 25.12 -15.40 8.40
N LEU A 550 26.23 -16.09 8.65
CA LEU A 550 27.58 -15.54 8.57
C LEU A 550 27.89 -14.85 7.24
N LEU A 551 27.27 -15.30 6.14
CA LEU A 551 27.46 -14.71 4.81
C LEU A 551 26.80 -13.32 4.68
N SER A 552 25.86 -12.98 5.58
CA SER A 552 25.09 -11.74 5.56
C SER A 552 25.29 -10.85 6.79
N ILE A 553 26.07 -11.29 7.77
CA ILE A 553 26.40 -10.51 8.98
C ILE A 553 27.39 -9.39 8.61
N GLU A 554 26.96 -8.15 8.84
CA GLU A 554 27.78 -6.95 8.67
C GLU A 554 28.55 -6.61 9.95
N GLN A 555 29.43 -5.61 9.90
CA GLN A 555 30.36 -5.24 10.97
C GLN A 555 29.66 -4.85 12.31
N ASP A 556 28.39 -4.47 12.27
CA ASP A 556 27.55 -4.12 13.42
C ASP A 556 26.31 -5.06 13.57
N ASP A 557 26.36 -6.24 12.97
CA ASP A 557 25.34 -7.29 13.09
C ASP A 557 25.91 -8.45 13.92
N GLU A 558 25.08 -9.04 14.78
CA GLU A 558 25.46 -10.16 15.63
C GLU A 558 24.49 -11.31 15.40
N PHE A 559 24.99 -12.53 15.52
CA PHE A 559 24.13 -13.70 15.58
C PHE A 559 23.69 -13.92 17.03
N VAL A 560 22.39 -14.17 17.23
CA VAL A 560 21.84 -14.55 18.53
C VAL A 560 21.17 -15.91 18.39
N ALA A 561 21.71 -16.90 19.09
CA ALA A 561 21.20 -18.27 19.08
C ALA A 561 19.83 -18.38 19.76
N ILE A 562 19.02 -19.32 19.27
CA ILE A 562 17.78 -19.74 19.92
C ILE A 562 18.12 -20.84 20.93
N ASN A 563 17.85 -20.62 22.21
CA ASN A 563 18.07 -21.60 23.26
C ASN A 563 16.93 -22.60 23.38
N ASP A 564 15.70 -22.09 23.31
CA ASP A 564 14.49 -22.88 23.50
C ASP A 564 13.28 -22.27 22.77
N ALA A 565 12.21 -23.06 22.66
CA ALA A 565 10.92 -22.63 22.16
C ALA A 565 9.79 -23.16 23.05
N GLU A 566 8.76 -22.35 23.25
CA GLU A 566 7.58 -22.72 24.03
C GLU A 566 6.28 -22.21 23.40
N ALA A 567 5.20 -22.96 23.60
CA ALA A 567 3.85 -22.59 23.21
C ALA A 567 3.26 -21.73 24.35
N VAL A 568 2.84 -20.52 24.04
CA VAL A 568 2.35 -19.55 25.03
C VAL A 568 1.04 -18.95 24.56
N ARG A 569 0.25 -18.42 25.50
CA ARG A 569 -0.96 -17.70 25.14
C ARG A 569 -0.65 -16.41 24.37
N TYR A 570 -1.37 -16.19 23.28
CA TYR A 570 -1.35 -14.95 22.51
C TYR A 570 -1.85 -13.79 23.37
N SER A 571 -1.25 -12.61 23.18
CA SER A 571 -1.64 -11.38 23.84
C SER A 571 -1.70 -10.25 22.83
N GLN A 572 -2.84 -9.55 22.77
CA GLN A 572 -2.99 -8.38 21.91
C GLN A 572 -2.02 -7.25 22.30
N GLN A 573 -1.61 -7.18 23.56
CA GLN A 573 -0.58 -6.23 24.00
C GLN A 573 0.77 -6.58 23.40
N GLU A 574 1.14 -7.87 23.38
CA GLU A 574 2.38 -8.32 22.74
C GLU A 574 2.35 -8.08 21.23
N ALA A 575 1.21 -8.30 20.57
CA ALA A 575 1.05 -8.00 19.14
C ALA A 575 1.25 -6.51 18.82
N LYS A 576 0.64 -5.59 19.58
CA LYS A 576 0.86 -4.13 19.38
C LYS A 576 2.33 -3.70 19.52
N ILE A 577 3.10 -4.48 20.27
CA ILE A 577 4.50 -4.22 20.60
C ILE A 577 5.45 -4.81 19.54
N HIS A 578 5.13 -6.02 19.05
CA HIS A 578 6.02 -6.84 18.24
C HIS A 578 5.65 -6.89 16.75
N ASP A 579 4.38 -6.69 16.40
CA ASP A 579 3.94 -6.62 15.02
C ASP A 579 4.52 -5.37 14.36
N THR A 580 4.92 -5.49 13.11
CA THR A 580 5.49 -4.37 12.36
C THR A 580 4.44 -3.33 11.97
N GLY A 581 3.14 -3.67 12.06
CA GLY A 581 2.02 -2.80 11.66
C GLY A 581 2.00 -2.44 10.18
N ARG A 582 2.82 -3.13 9.36
CA ARG A 582 3.00 -2.87 7.93
C ARG A 582 2.41 -4.01 7.10
N MET A 583 1.95 -3.68 5.89
CA MET A 583 1.48 -4.64 4.89
C MET A 583 2.68 -5.21 4.11
N TYR A 584 2.61 -6.50 3.86
CA TYR A 584 3.72 -7.28 3.33
C TYR A 584 3.77 -7.21 1.80
N TYR A 585 2.61 -7.38 1.15
CA TYR A 585 2.44 -7.31 -0.31
C TYR A 585 1.73 -6.03 -0.75
N ALA A 586 0.62 -5.68 -0.08
CA ALA A 586 -0.20 -4.53 -0.43
C ALA A 586 0.50 -3.20 -0.12
N PRO A 587 0.22 -2.11 -0.84
CA PRO A 587 -0.78 -2.03 -1.90
C PRO A 587 -0.29 -2.55 -3.26
N LEU A 588 -1.22 -3.17 -4.00
CA LEU A 588 -1.02 -3.60 -5.40
C LEU A 588 -2.21 -3.13 -6.22
N CYS A 589 -2.07 -3.08 -7.54
CA CYS A 589 -3.20 -2.85 -8.44
C CYS A 589 -3.42 -4.05 -9.36
N TYR A 590 -4.68 -4.34 -9.66
CA TYR A 590 -5.05 -5.11 -10.84
C TYR A 590 -5.79 -4.20 -11.83
N ILE A 591 -5.97 -4.71 -13.04
CA ILE A 591 -6.56 -3.96 -14.14
C ILE A 591 -7.90 -4.56 -14.48
N ALA A 592 -8.90 -3.70 -14.63
CA ALA A 592 -10.24 -4.09 -15.02
C ALA A 592 -10.77 -3.20 -16.14
N ASP A 593 -11.69 -3.73 -16.92
CA ASP A 593 -12.50 -2.96 -17.85
C ASP A 593 -13.44 -2.00 -17.08
N LYS A 594 -13.56 -0.75 -17.54
CA LYS A 594 -14.35 0.31 -16.87
C LYS A 594 -15.84 -0.02 -16.85
N HIS A 595 -16.36 -0.72 -17.86
CA HIS A 595 -17.79 -0.95 -18.06
C HIS A 595 -18.28 -2.25 -17.41
N SER A 596 -17.66 -3.37 -17.79
CA SER A 596 -18.00 -4.71 -17.30
C SER A 596 -17.41 -5.01 -15.93
N GLY A 597 -16.32 -4.33 -15.54
CA GLY A 597 -15.55 -4.67 -14.35
C GLY A 597 -14.74 -5.96 -14.50
N ALA A 598 -14.72 -6.58 -15.68
CA ALA A 598 -13.97 -7.79 -15.94
C ALA A 598 -12.46 -7.54 -15.79
N ILE A 599 -11.75 -8.49 -15.17
CA ILE A 599 -10.30 -8.42 -15.00
C ILE A 599 -9.63 -8.58 -16.36
N LEU A 600 -8.66 -7.72 -16.66
CA LEU A 600 -7.87 -7.84 -17.88
C LEU A 600 -7.08 -9.15 -17.87
N ASN A 601 -7.32 -9.98 -18.89
CA ASN A 601 -6.64 -11.25 -19.08
C ASN A 601 -5.96 -11.29 -20.46
N ILE A 602 -4.64 -11.42 -20.47
CA ILE A 602 -3.79 -11.47 -21.66
C ILE A 602 -3.30 -12.90 -21.85
N SER A 603 -4.02 -13.72 -22.62
CA SER A 603 -3.64 -15.12 -22.89
C SER A 603 -3.35 -15.93 -21.61
N ASN A 604 -4.28 -15.90 -20.66
CA ASN A 604 -4.18 -16.50 -19.32
C ASN A 604 -3.22 -15.78 -18.35
N MET A 605 -2.66 -14.63 -18.73
CA MET A 605 -1.85 -13.78 -17.87
C MET A 605 -2.71 -12.66 -17.26
N ILE A 606 -2.69 -12.54 -15.93
CA ILE A 606 -3.29 -11.43 -15.20
C ILE A 606 -2.20 -10.44 -14.78
N PRO A 607 -2.19 -9.21 -15.32
CA PRO A 607 -1.23 -8.17 -14.93
C PRO A 607 -1.51 -7.66 -13.51
N ILE A 608 -0.48 -7.68 -12.67
CA ILE A 608 -0.47 -7.02 -11.36
C ILE A 608 0.51 -5.85 -11.43
N ILE A 609 0.12 -4.68 -10.92
CA ILE A 609 0.89 -3.45 -11.00
C ILE A 609 1.31 -3.02 -9.60
N SER A 610 2.61 -2.89 -9.36
CA SER A 610 3.15 -2.41 -8.08
C SER A 610 3.36 -0.89 -8.06
N ASP A 611 3.35 -0.23 -9.21
CA ASP A 611 3.52 1.22 -9.34
C ASP A 611 2.59 1.77 -10.44
N PRO A 612 1.50 2.46 -10.08
CA PRO A 612 0.53 3.00 -11.03
C PRO A 612 1.15 3.91 -12.12
N ARG A 613 2.30 4.55 -11.85
CA ARG A 613 2.99 5.42 -12.82
C ARG A 613 3.55 4.67 -14.02
N MET A 614 3.75 3.36 -13.89
CA MET A 614 4.25 2.53 -14.98
C MET A 614 3.17 2.25 -16.03
N MET A 615 1.90 2.52 -15.72
CA MET A 615 0.76 2.09 -16.54
C MET A 615 0.86 2.56 -17.99
N ASP A 616 1.21 3.82 -18.24
CA ASP A 616 1.34 4.34 -19.62
C ASP A 616 2.42 3.60 -20.42
N SER A 617 3.52 3.23 -19.78
CA SER A 617 4.61 2.48 -20.44
C SER A 617 4.19 1.04 -20.74
N LEU A 618 3.51 0.40 -19.79
CA LEU A 618 3.05 -0.98 -19.93
C LEU A 618 1.95 -1.07 -20.99
N ALA A 619 0.95 -0.19 -20.93
CA ALA A 619 -0.11 -0.03 -21.92
C ALA A 619 0.43 0.09 -23.34
N LYS A 620 1.43 0.97 -23.56
CA LYS A 620 2.09 1.12 -24.87
C LYS A 620 2.74 -0.17 -25.36
N SER A 621 3.32 -0.96 -24.46
CA SER A 621 3.90 -2.26 -24.82
C SER A 621 2.80 -3.26 -25.22
N TRP A 622 1.66 -3.25 -24.53
CA TRP A 622 0.55 -4.16 -24.79
C TRP A 622 -0.18 -3.82 -26.09
N GLN A 623 -0.40 -2.53 -26.39
CA GLN A 623 -0.91 -2.09 -27.69
C GLN A 623 -0.01 -2.54 -28.84
N ARG A 624 1.31 -2.43 -28.67
CA ARG A 624 2.28 -2.90 -29.67
C ARG A 624 2.28 -4.42 -29.83
N ALA A 625 1.84 -5.15 -28.81
CA ALA A 625 1.62 -6.59 -28.84
C ALA A 625 0.25 -6.96 -29.46
N GLY A 626 -0.55 -5.98 -29.90
CA GLY A 626 -1.88 -6.19 -30.47
C GLY A 626 -2.98 -6.44 -29.45
N ILE A 627 -2.77 -6.07 -28.18
CA ILE A 627 -3.76 -6.25 -27.10
C ILE A 627 -4.67 -5.02 -27.06
N ASP A 628 -5.97 -5.27 -27.05
CA ASP A 628 -6.98 -4.23 -26.84
C ASP A 628 -6.97 -3.76 -25.38
N ILE A 629 -6.84 -2.45 -25.20
CA ILE A 629 -6.72 -1.82 -23.89
C ILE A 629 -7.56 -0.54 -23.78
N GLU A 630 -8.58 -0.40 -24.63
CA GLU A 630 -9.55 0.68 -24.49
C GLU A 630 -10.32 0.53 -23.16
N ASP A 631 -10.66 1.67 -22.54
CA ASP A 631 -11.50 1.75 -21.33
C ASP A 631 -11.05 0.93 -20.12
N LEU A 632 -9.74 0.85 -19.84
CA LEU A 632 -9.22 0.19 -18.63
C LEU A 632 -9.14 1.12 -17.41
N THR A 633 -9.28 0.55 -16.22
CA THR A 633 -9.12 1.23 -14.92
C THR A 633 -8.27 0.40 -13.95
N LEU A 634 -7.48 1.09 -13.12
CA LEU A 634 -6.71 0.48 -12.04
C LEU A 634 -7.55 0.32 -10.78
N ARG A 635 -7.49 -0.86 -10.17
CA ARG A 635 -8.17 -1.18 -8.91
C ARG A 635 -7.15 -1.53 -7.85
N ILE A 636 -7.22 -0.84 -6.71
CA ILE A 636 -6.29 -1.00 -5.58
C ILE A 636 -6.70 -2.23 -4.75
N LEU A 637 -5.76 -3.15 -4.56
CA LEU A 637 -5.74 -4.15 -3.51
C LEU A 637 -5.10 -3.51 -2.28
N SER A 638 -5.91 -3.26 -1.26
CA SER A 638 -5.61 -2.36 -0.15
C SER A 638 -5.14 -3.03 1.12
N SER A 639 -5.14 -4.37 1.16
CA SER A 639 -4.60 -5.13 2.28
C SER A 639 -4.04 -6.47 1.79
N ASP A 640 -3.16 -7.08 2.60
CA ASP A 640 -2.64 -8.42 2.29
C ASP A 640 -3.77 -9.45 2.19
N SER A 641 -4.83 -9.32 3.00
CA SER A 641 -6.00 -10.22 2.92
C SER A 641 -6.73 -10.10 1.59
N GLU A 642 -6.90 -8.88 1.07
CA GLU A 642 -7.47 -8.67 -0.27
C GLU A 642 -6.57 -9.26 -1.36
N VAL A 643 -5.24 -9.08 -1.24
CA VAL A 643 -4.27 -9.71 -2.15
C VAL A 643 -4.38 -11.23 -2.11
N ASP A 644 -4.47 -11.83 -0.93
CA ASP A 644 -4.54 -13.30 -0.79
C ASP A 644 -5.81 -13.88 -1.40
N ILE A 645 -6.97 -13.28 -1.08
CA ILE A 645 -8.26 -13.72 -1.65
C ILE A 645 -8.21 -13.63 -3.17
N PHE A 646 -7.70 -12.51 -3.68
CA PHE A 646 -7.61 -12.27 -5.12
C PHE A 646 -6.68 -13.27 -5.80
N PHE A 647 -5.47 -13.50 -5.25
CA PHE A 647 -4.50 -14.42 -5.82
C PHE A 647 -5.01 -15.86 -5.76
N ALA A 648 -5.59 -16.28 -4.62
CA ALA A 648 -6.14 -17.62 -4.46
C ALA A 648 -7.22 -17.93 -5.51
N GLN A 649 -8.14 -16.99 -5.75
CA GLN A 649 -9.18 -17.14 -6.77
C GLN A 649 -8.57 -17.30 -8.17
N LEU A 650 -7.63 -16.43 -8.52
CA LEU A 650 -7.00 -16.48 -9.85
C LEU A 650 -6.19 -17.75 -10.06
N PHE A 651 -5.46 -18.23 -9.06
CA PHE A 651 -4.73 -19.51 -9.14
C PHE A 651 -5.68 -20.71 -9.21
N ALA A 652 -6.80 -20.69 -8.48
CA ALA A 652 -7.83 -21.73 -8.59
C ALA A 652 -8.42 -21.81 -10.01
N ASP A 653 -8.56 -20.65 -10.66
CA ASP A 653 -8.98 -20.52 -12.06
C ASP A 653 -7.85 -20.77 -13.07
N LYS A 654 -6.67 -21.23 -12.60
CA LYS A 654 -5.47 -21.56 -13.40
C LYS A 654 -4.88 -20.37 -14.17
N ASN A 655 -5.09 -19.15 -13.71
CA ASN A 655 -4.47 -17.97 -14.28
C ASN A 655 -3.01 -17.83 -13.84
N THR A 656 -2.19 -17.26 -14.73
CA THR A 656 -0.80 -16.89 -14.44
C THR A 656 -0.74 -15.43 -14.02
N LEU A 657 -0.26 -15.17 -12.81
CA LEU A 657 -0.11 -13.79 -12.32
C LEU A 657 1.28 -13.27 -12.64
N VAL A 658 1.36 -12.07 -13.20
CA VAL A 658 2.66 -11.43 -13.51
C VAL A 658 2.69 -10.00 -13.03
N LEU A 659 3.68 -9.69 -12.20
CA LEU A 659 3.95 -8.35 -11.69
C LEU A 659 4.69 -7.50 -12.73
N ASN A 660 4.15 -6.32 -13.04
CA ASN A 660 4.68 -5.32 -13.98
C ASN A 660 5.09 -5.90 -15.35
N PRO A 661 4.18 -6.56 -16.10
CA PRO A 661 4.54 -7.27 -17.32
C PRO A 661 4.81 -6.33 -18.50
N LEU A 662 6.02 -6.34 -19.01
CA LEU A 662 6.41 -5.69 -20.25
C LEU A 662 6.46 -6.73 -21.38
N LEU A 663 5.71 -6.50 -22.45
CA LEU A 663 5.57 -7.45 -23.56
C LEU A 663 6.33 -6.98 -24.82
N ASP A 664 6.78 -7.95 -25.62
CA ASP A 664 7.23 -7.70 -26.99
C ASP A 664 6.05 -7.63 -27.98
N GLN A 665 6.33 -7.34 -29.25
CA GLN A 665 5.31 -7.25 -30.30
C GLN A 665 4.56 -8.57 -30.57
N ASN A 666 5.05 -9.69 -30.06
CA ASN A 666 4.44 -11.00 -30.17
C ASN A 666 3.73 -11.42 -28.88
N ALA A 667 3.43 -10.47 -27.98
CA ALA A 667 2.84 -10.68 -26.67
C ALA A 667 3.65 -11.58 -25.72
N ARG A 668 4.96 -11.76 -25.97
CA ARG A 668 5.83 -12.53 -25.07
C ARG A 668 6.35 -11.63 -23.97
N LEU A 669 6.36 -12.14 -22.74
CA LEU A 669 6.95 -11.43 -21.61
C LEU A 669 8.44 -11.17 -21.85
N VAL A 670 8.86 -9.92 -21.76
CA VAL A 670 10.26 -9.47 -21.83
C VAL A 670 10.79 -9.21 -20.43
N LYS A 671 10.00 -8.50 -19.61
CA LYS A 671 10.33 -8.14 -18.22
C LYS A 671 9.08 -8.26 -17.37
N GLY A 672 9.24 -8.70 -16.13
CA GLY A 672 8.13 -8.88 -15.19
C GLY A 672 8.41 -10.07 -14.29
N PHE A 673 7.65 -10.17 -13.21
CA PHE A 673 7.88 -11.21 -12.21
C PHE A 673 6.68 -12.14 -12.12
N PHE A 674 6.88 -13.43 -12.38
CA PHE A 674 5.85 -14.43 -12.18
C PHE A 674 5.54 -14.55 -10.69
N ILE A 675 4.27 -14.58 -10.34
CA ILE A 675 3.85 -14.86 -8.96
C ILE A 675 3.31 -16.29 -8.95
N SER A 676 3.84 -17.12 -8.06
CA SER A 676 3.43 -18.52 -7.94
C SER A 676 3.24 -18.90 -6.47
N PRO A 677 2.32 -19.83 -6.15
CA PRO A 677 2.21 -20.37 -4.81
C PRO A 677 3.54 -20.94 -4.33
N ALA A 678 3.95 -20.62 -3.12
CA ALA A 678 5.21 -21.10 -2.55
C ALA A 678 5.28 -22.63 -2.49
N GLN A 679 4.14 -23.28 -2.27
CA GLN A 679 4.03 -24.75 -2.26
C GLN A 679 4.39 -25.36 -3.61
N ASP A 680 3.91 -24.79 -4.71
CA ASP A 680 4.21 -25.28 -6.05
C ASP A 680 5.70 -25.13 -6.37
N ILE A 681 6.32 -24.02 -5.96
CA ILE A 681 7.77 -23.82 -6.13
C ILE A 681 8.56 -24.84 -5.29
N LEU A 682 8.14 -25.07 -4.04
CA LEU A 682 8.79 -26.05 -3.16
C LEU A 682 8.63 -27.46 -3.71
N GLN A 683 7.44 -27.84 -4.18
CA GLN A 683 7.20 -29.14 -4.80
C GLN A 683 8.01 -29.31 -6.08
N GLN A 684 8.11 -28.30 -6.95
CA GLN A 684 8.97 -28.35 -8.13
C GLN A 684 10.45 -28.48 -7.76
N GLN A 685 10.89 -27.84 -6.68
CA GLN A 685 12.25 -27.98 -6.16
C GLN A 685 12.48 -29.35 -5.52
N GLU A 686 11.50 -29.89 -4.79
CA GLU A 686 11.53 -31.24 -4.24
C GLU A 686 11.55 -32.28 -5.36
N GLU A 687 10.73 -32.16 -6.39
CA GLU A 687 10.72 -33.05 -7.57
C GLU A 687 12.01 -32.93 -8.40
N ALA A 688 12.62 -31.74 -8.45
CA ALA A 688 13.94 -31.52 -9.07
C ALA A 688 15.08 -32.10 -8.21
N ASN A 689 14.96 -32.04 -6.87
CA ASN A 689 15.94 -32.57 -5.93
C ASN A 689 15.78 -34.08 -5.68
N GLU A 690 14.58 -34.64 -5.81
CA GLU A 690 14.28 -36.09 -5.85
C GLU A 690 14.88 -36.76 -7.10
N GLY A 691 15.50 -35.98 -8.00
CA GLY A 691 16.33 -36.46 -9.08
C GLY A 691 17.81 -36.71 -8.74
N LEU A 692 18.28 -36.21 -7.59
CA LEU A 692 19.68 -36.25 -7.15
C LEU A 692 19.77 -37.02 -5.82
N TRP A 693 19.58 -38.34 -5.88
CA TRP A 693 19.97 -39.19 -4.77
C TRP A 693 21.47 -39.47 -4.91
N GLU A 694 22.29 -38.84 -4.06
CA GLU A 694 23.59 -39.43 -3.72
C GLU A 694 23.29 -40.80 -3.09
N ILE A 695 23.60 -41.88 -3.81
CA ILE A 695 23.63 -43.20 -3.20
C ILE A 695 24.92 -43.22 -2.38
N ASP A 696 24.80 -43.47 -1.07
CA ASP A 696 25.97 -43.74 -0.23
C ASP A 696 26.60 -45.07 -0.69
N ASP A 697 27.74 -44.97 -1.38
CA ASP A 697 28.64 -46.07 -1.76
C ASP A 697 28.03 -47.13 -2.72
N PRO A 698 27.60 -46.75 -3.94
CA PRO A 698 27.06 -47.70 -4.91
C PRO A 698 28.16 -48.57 -5.52
N ALA A 699 27.95 -49.89 -5.55
CA ALA A 699 28.83 -50.85 -6.24
C ALA A 699 28.27 -51.19 -7.62
N TRP A 700 28.33 -50.24 -8.55
CA TRP A 700 27.77 -50.39 -9.90
C TRP A 700 28.50 -51.44 -10.74
N GLN A 701 27.74 -52.28 -11.43
CA GLN A 701 28.25 -53.32 -12.33
C GLN A 701 27.91 -53.02 -13.78
N LYS A 702 28.75 -53.54 -14.68
CA LYS A 702 28.49 -53.55 -16.11
C LYS A 702 27.13 -54.19 -16.41
N GLY A 703 26.32 -53.46 -17.18
CA GLY A 703 24.98 -53.88 -17.59
C GLY A 703 23.86 -53.37 -16.71
N ASP A 704 24.17 -52.70 -15.59
CA ASP A 704 23.15 -52.06 -14.76
C ASP A 704 22.39 -51.00 -15.56
N LEU A 705 21.06 -51.05 -15.44
CA LEU A 705 20.15 -50.07 -16.01
C LEU A 705 20.07 -48.87 -15.06
N VAL A 706 20.38 -47.71 -15.59
CA VAL A 706 20.54 -46.50 -14.79
C VAL A 706 19.92 -45.28 -15.46
N LYS A 707 19.56 -44.30 -14.64
CA LYS A 707 19.12 -42.97 -15.06
C LYS A 707 20.08 -41.91 -14.53
N ILE A 708 20.31 -40.89 -15.35
CA ILE A 708 21.12 -39.71 -15.03
C ILE A 708 20.32 -38.44 -15.33
N ILE A 709 20.69 -37.35 -14.67
CA ILE A 709 20.18 -36.01 -14.98
C ILE A 709 21.31 -35.18 -15.55
N VAL A 710 21.14 -34.72 -16.78
CA VAL A 710 22.11 -33.86 -17.47
C VAL A 710 21.55 -32.44 -17.47
N PRO A 711 22.35 -31.42 -17.09
CA PRO A 711 21.96 -30.02 -17.25
C PRO A 711 21.76 -29.68 -18.73
N ASP A 712 20.65 -29.05 -19.09
CA ASP A 712 20.33 -28.56 -20.44
C ASP A 712 19.87 -27.08 -20.38
N GLU A 713 19.92 -26.35 -21.49
CA GLU A 713 19.57 -24.91 -21.56
C GLU A 713 18.10 -24.63 -21.19
N ASP A 714 17.23 -25.63 -21.36
CA ASP A 714 15.80 -25.59 -21.05
C ASP A 714 15.44 -26.22 -19.68
N GLY A 715 16.45 -26.62 -18.89
CA GLY A 715 16.30 -27.28 -17.59
C GLY A 715 16.91 -28.68 -17.51
N PRO A 716 16.97 -29.31 -16.33
CA PRO A 716 17.56 -30.64 -16.16
C PRO A 716 16.81 -31.72 -16.96
N LYS A 717 17.52 -32.45 -17.83
CA LYS A 717 16.96 -33.51 -18.67
C LYS A 717 17.34 -34.91 -18.14
N LYS A 718 16.33 -35.78 -17.99
CA LYS A 718 16.54 -37.18 -17.61
C LYS A 718 16.97 -38.00 -18.82
N MET A 719 18.07 -38.76 -18.69
CA MET A 719 18.50 -39.75 -19.68
C MET A 719 18.53 -41.14 -19.03
N PHE A 720 18.12 -42.16 -19.79
CA PHE A 720 18.11 -43.56 -19.37
C PHE A 720 19.11 -44.34 -20.20
N GLY A 721 19.74 -45.35 -19.61
CA GLY A 721 20.81 -46.07 -20.30
C GLY A 721 21.34 -47.25 -19.50
N GLN A 722 22.45 -47.80 -19.97
CA GLN A 722 23.14 -48.93 -19.36
C GLN A 722 24.60 -48.57 -19.07
N LEU A 723 25.17 -49.22 -18.06
CA LEU A 723 26.59 -49.10 -17.76
C LEU A 723 27.43 -50.05 -18.62
N LEU A 724 28.49 -49.54 -19.25
CA LEU A 724 29.35 -50.32 -20.14
C LEU A 724 30.45 -51.10 -19.41
N PHE A 725 30.78 -50.67 -18.20
CA PHE A 725 31.84 -51.20 -17.35
C PHE A 725 31.41 -51.13 -15.88
N ASP A 726 32.06 -51.95 -15.06
CA ASP A 726 31.98 -51.82 -13.60
C ASP A 726 32.54 -50.44 -13.19
N GLU A 727 32.09 -49.94 -12.03
CA GLU A 727 32.65 -48.73 -11.44
C GLU A 727 34.18 -48.81 -11.34
N ALA A 728 34.86 -47.72 -11.73
CA ALA A 728 36.31 -47.63 -11.69
C ALA A 728 36.75 -46.27 -11.14
N LEU A 729 37.97 -46.20 -10.61
CA LEU A 729 38.60 -44.93 -10.25
C LEU A 729 39.21 -44.28 -11.49
N ASN A 730 38.97 -42.98 -11.68
CA ASN A 730 39.66 -42.19 -12.69
C ASN A 730 41.05 -41.74 -12.19
N GLU A 731 41.77 -40.96 -12.99
CA GLU A 731 43.11 -40.46 -12.66
C GLU A 731 43.16 -39.53 -11.42
N ASP A 732 42.01 -39.02 -10.96
CA ASP A 732 41.85 -38.14 -9.80
C ASP A 732 41.30 -38.89 -8.55
N ASP A 733 41.35 -40.22 -8.52
CA ASP A 733 40.76 -41.08 -7.46
C ASP A 733 39.24 -40.88 -7.27
N ILE A 734 38.53 -40.39 -8.29
CA ILE A 734 37.06 -40.27 -8.29
C ILE A 734 36.46 -41.52 -8.91
N ARG A 735 35.46 -42.10 -8.24
CA ARG A 735 34.68 -43.22 -8.78
C ARG A 735 33.79 -42.74 -9.93
N VAL A 736 33.96 -43.36 -11.09
CA VAL A 736 33.24 -43.05 -12.32
C VAL A 736 32.65 -44.31 -12.94
N VAL A 737 31.59 -44.12 -13.71
CA VAL A 737 31.00 -45.14 -14.57
C VAL A 737 30.93 -44.64 -16.00
N ILE A 738 30.89 -45.57 -16.96
CA ILE A 738 30.68 -45.24 -18.37
C ILE A 738 29.23 -45.56 -18.72
N PHE A 739 28.46 -44.50 -18.93
CA PHE A 739 27.04 -44.54 -19.26
C PHE A 739 26.84 -44.51 -20.78
N GLN A 740 26.05 -45.45 -21.28
CA GLN A 740 25.56 -45.45 -22.66
C GLN A 740 24.04 -45.19 -22.66
N PRO A 741 23.58 -44.05 -23.21
CA PRO A 741 22.16 -43.77 -23.29
C PRO A 741 21.43 -44.79 -24.17
N MET A 742 20.17 -45.01 -23.85
CA MET A 742 19.24 -45.81 -24.61
C MET A 742 18.05 -44.98 -25.07
N GLU A 743 17.68 -45.13 -26.33
CA GLU A 743 16.44 -44.59 -26.89
C GLU A 743 15.56 -45.74 -27.35
N ASN A 744 14.29 -45.76 -26.93
CA ASN A 744 13.33 -46.82 -27.24
C ASN A 744 13.85 -48.24 -26.91
N GLY A 745 14.57 -48.38 -25.79
CA GLY A 745 15.13 -49.66 -25.34
C GLY A 745 16.31 -50.18 -26.18
N LYS A 746 16.93 -49.35 -27.03
CA LYS A 746 18.14 -49.69 -27.78
C LYS A 746 19.29 -48.75 -27.43
N PRO A 747 20.54 -49.25 -27.32
CA PRO A 747 21.70 -48.39 -27.09
C PRO A 747 21.95 -47.41 -28.24
N VAL A 748 22.28 -46.17 -27.89
CA VAL A 748 22.79 -45.17 -28.83
C VAL A 748 24.30 -45.34 -28.91
N TYR A 749 24.77 -46.06 -29.93
CA TYR A 749 26.17 -46.50 -30.03
C TYR A 749 27.21 -45.38 -30.21
N ASP A 750 26.77 -44.16 -30.54
CA ASP A 750 27.65 -43.01 -30.80
C ASP A 750 27.86 -42.10 -29.57
N ILE A 751 27.26 -42.44 -28.43
CA ILE A 751 27.33 -41.62 -27.21
C ILE A 751 27.78 -42.50 -26.04
N GLU A 752 28.91 -42.14 -25.43
CA GLU A 752 29.40 -42.71 -24.18
C GLU A 752 29.80 -41.55 -23.27
N LEU A 753 29.27 -41.53 -22.05
CA LEU A 753 29.52 -40.47 -21.07
C LEU A 753 30.24 -41.07 -19.87
N VAL A 754 31.38 -40.48 -19.50
CA VAL A 754 32.06 -40.77 -18.23
C VAL A 754 31.45 -39.85 -17.17
N ILE A 755 30.83 -40.43 -16.14
CA ILE A 755 30.06 -39.69 -15.14
C ILE A 755 30.50 -40.14 -13.74
N PRO A 756 30.66 -39.23 -12.77
CA PRO A 756 30.81 -39.60 -11.36
C PRO A 756 29.69 -40.54 -10.92
N SER A 757 30.05 -41.67 -10.31
CA SER A 757 29.10 -42.74 -9.99
C SER A 757 28.00 -42.33 -9.00
N VAL A 758 28.26 -41.30 -8.20
CA VAL A 758 27.31 -40.69 -7.26
C VAL A 758 26.15 -39.94 -7.94
N LEU A 759 26.28 -39.60 -9.22
CA LEU A 759 25.25 -38.89 -10.00
C LEU A 759 24.33 -39.85 -10.77
N VAL A 760 24.47 -41.14 -10.54
CA VAL A 760 23.77 -42.21 -11.24
C VAL A 760 22.76 -42.86 -10.28
N SER A 761 21.59 -43.22 -10.77
CA SER A 761 20.58 -43.93 -9.97
C SER A 761 19.95 -45.09 -10.74
N CYS A 762 19.43 -46.10 -10.03
CA CYS A 762 18.90 -47.31 -10.66
C CYS A 762 17.63 -46.99 -11.46
N TRP A 763 17.49 -47.66 -12.61
CA TRP A 763 16.32 -47.61 -13.46
C TRP A 763 15.80 -49.03 -13.69
N ASP A 764 14.53 -49.26 -13.39
CA ASP A 764 13.87 -50.58 -13.45
C ASP A 764 13.29 -50.92 -14.84
N GLY A 765 13.47 -50.05 -15.82
CA GLY A 765 13.06 -50.27 -17.20
C GLY A 765 11.58 -49.99 -17.51
N SER A 766 10.78 -49.49 -16.55
CA SER A 766 9.33 -49.31 -16.75
C SER A 766 8.90 -47.99 -17.42
N ASP A 767 9.81 -47.03 -17.58
CA ASP A 767 9.47 -45.65 -18.02
C ASP A 767 9.57 -45.38 -19.53
N ASN A 768 9.61 -46.41 -20.38
CA ASN A 768 9.73 -46.24 -21.85
C ASN A 768 8.47 -45.73 -22.57
N ASN A 769 7.48 -45.15 -21.87
CA ASN A 769 6.17 -44.81 -22.44
C ASN A 769 5.80 -43.32 -22.46
N ASN A 770 6.73 -42.39 -22.21
CA ASN A 770 6.47 -40.97 -22.44
C ASN A 770 7.47 -40.38 -23.44
N SER A 771 7.26 -40.70 -24.72
CA SER A 771 7.79 -39.94 -25.84
C SER A 771 6.66 -39.13 -26.50
N LEU A 772 6.77 -37.81 -26.41
CA LEU A 772 6.28 -36.83 -27.39
C LEU A 772 4.78 -36.82 -27.73
N THR A 773 4.03 -36.02 -26.97
CA THR A 773 3.01 -35.08 -27.52
C THR A 773 3.03 -33.79 -26.74
#